data_AF-D6CKR4-F1
#
_entry.id   AF-D6CKR4-F1
#
_cell.length_a   1.000
_cell.length_b   1.000
_cell.length_c   1.000
_cell.angle_alpha   90.00
_cell.angle_beta   90.00
_cell.angle_gamma   90.00
#
_symmetry.space_group_name_H-M   'P 1'
#
loop_
_entity.id
_entity.type
_entity.pdbx_description
1 polymer ?
#
loop_
_entity_poly.entity_id
_entity_poly.type
_entity_poly.pdbx_seq_one_letter_code
_entity_poly.pdbx_strand_id
1 'polypeptide(L)'
;MLTPSCLRRYLIGLSAWAALCGLLMSGLAQAQTTNVLQEDFTGTAPNLSWSSFGGACLTAGSAINSGPSANGIPACLGDSYYSNGDLSYNNPENPPVPQVQTGLTNNQDKPGKGALRLTNGCAVQNGQNVCYYSQAGAIILNSTYPSNQGINVTFTTYTYGGDNQGGHGADGIGFYILNGSAPQNIGAWGGSLGYSCSNSNSPYNGMAGAYLGLGMDEYGNFLNGSVSQNNKLVCNGDNTNTGLGKCQTSPGEIGIRGYGNINLATLRAINPNATTDDVKNTCISGSYSYNGTTYSLPDYPMVPPPSGGYPTGLQIANESATTRSQATPITYTLKITPDAKLSLWYKYNATNTVGGLGTSVLSNVSIANTAVYGPMPSTFRFGFGASTGGSDNVHEITCFQVVPATQAVTSPVAPVSISGGSYIYSLSSDPDPVAGHVQAFQTVATPTSSASAPLGTATGNAIWDAGDSTHMSATMRTASLYSTSTTSSGGAVGSGTTPLLTSLDSAAFGTWTTSSCLPSGSTGIGIIEQYTIDPNYTNGTCTYLAGRKPGWMLGGMSSNDSAGFLAPPGNANLLSLPGYVAFAQANKSREKAVLFTSNDGFLYAIDATSGNLIWGWMPRPFVSYLGNAPGLVGATCGNTVKNGACFDGQFTTIDAVNTTANATASNWATYIVGTAAGGSYHYALQLTTNTSGAPMPTNQTWGVSVAGGSSPQEQAPVIATINGQQYALFTVNTTTSGTTTSKFYEVNVATGAGASTSAKLPFVANSSITYVPATGTVWMGDTQGGVWSMNVSGSASADASAALQVATMSPAGAVLFVGYTEIGGLPYIWAASANEIEAYSLSGANSLPLWASTGGSSPLGYLGNGSGSLSTSTAVMALQTGGQISAAPALINGVLVVPVYVPPTSSCAITGTGYYDLFDLVSGGLPKISITYKNNAVTNGIISLGLGVPYTPSYTVTPSGTLVYPGNSQPPSPSQGINPIQFGGNVMNKPIAWRQY
;
A
#
# COMPACT_ATOMS: atom_id res chain seq x y z
N MET A 1 -65.10 -2.58 2.24
CA MET A 1 -65.05 -3.55 3.35
C MET A 1 -64.33 -4.79 2.86
N LEU A 2 -63.10 -5.01 3.31
CA LEU A 2 -62.30 -6.21 3.04
C LEU A 2 -61.91 -6.82 4.39
N THR A 3 -62.03 -8.14 4.53
CA THR A 3 -62.01 -8.86 5.81
C THR A 3 -60.61 -9.03 6.41
N PRO A 4 -60.48 -9.20 7.75
CA PRO A 4 -59.20 -9.31 8.48
C PRO A 4 -58.30 -10.48 8.06
N SER A 5 -58.82 -11.43 7.28
CA SER A 5 -58.10 -12.60 6.76
C SER A 5 -57.15 -12.27 5.59
N CYS A 6 -57.38 -11.18 4.84
CA CYS A 6 -56.48 -10.76 3.75
C CYS A 6 -55.23 -10.02 4.26
N LEU A 7 -55.33 -9.28 5.38
CA LEU A 7 -54.21 -8.52 5.95
C LEU A 7 -53.10 -9.45 6.49
N ARG A 8 -53.48 -10.63 7.00
CA ARG A 8 -52.54 -11.61 7.59
C ARG A 8 -51.74 -12.39 6.54
N ARG A 9 -52.22 -12.48 5.28
CA ARG A 9 -51.46 -13.07 4.16
C ARG A 9 -50.51 -12.07 3.49
N TYR A 10 -50.82 -10.77 3.53
CA TYR A 10 -49.92 -9.72 3.06
C TYR A 10 -48.73 -9.48 4.01
N LEU A 11 -48.92 -9.61 5.32
CA LEU A 11 -47.85 -9.43 6.31
C LEU A 11 -46.81 -10.57 6.37
N ILE A 12 -47.15 -11.77 5.88
CA ILE A 12 -46.20 -12.91 5.80
C ILE A 12 -45.42 -12.90 4.46
N GLY A 13 -45.92 -12.20 3.43
CA GLY A 13 -45.21 -11.99 2.16
C GLY A 13 -44.14 -10.88 2.21
N LEU A 14 -44.34 -9.86 3.07
CA LEU A 14 -43.41 -8.73 3.21
C LEU A 14 -42.16 -9.06 4.04
N SER A 15 -42.23 -10.01 4.99
CA SER A 15 -41.05 -10.48 5.73
C SER A 15 -40.15 -11.41 4.92
N ALA A 16 -40.70 -12.10 3.90
CA ALA A 16 -39.92 -12.93 2.98
C ALA A 16 -39.13 -12.11 1.94
N TRP A 17 -39.62 -10.93 1.55
CA TRP A 17 -38.91 -10.04 0.61
C TRP A 17 -37.80 -9.20 1.27
N ALA A 18 -37.96 -8.82 2.55
CA ALA A 18 -36.90 -8.17 3.30
C ALA A 18 -35.72 -9.12 3.63
N ALA A 19 -36.00 -10.41 3.85
CA ALA A 19 -34.96 -11.43 4.05
C ALA A 19 -34.25 -11.83 2.74
N LEU A 20 -34.93 -11.78 1.58
CA LEU A 20 -34.31 -12.06 0.28
C LEU A 20 -33.46 -10.89 -0.25
N CYS A 21 -33.82 -9.63 0.06
CA CYS A 21 -32.99 -8.47 -0.30
C CYS A 21 -31.72 -8.34 0.58
N GLY A 22 -31.77 -8.81 1.83
CA GLY A 22 -30.60 -8.86 2.71
C GLY A 22 -29.55 -9.92 2.33
N LEU A 23 -29.93 -10.94 1.56
CA LEU A 23 -29.04 -12.02 1.09
C LEU A 23 -28.51 -11.82 -0.33
N LEU A 24 -28.98 -10.81 -1.07
CA LEU A 24 -28.47 -10.44 -2.39
C LEU A 24 -27.40 -9.33 -2.37
N MET A 25 -27.02 -8.83 -1.19
CA MET A 25 -25.98 -7.81 -1.01
C MET A 25 -24.56 -8.39 -0.86
N SER A 26 -24.37 -9.71 -0.90
CA SER A 26 -23.05 -10.37 -0.80
C SER A 26 -22.50 -10.88 -2.14
N GLY A 27 -23.11 -10.49 -3.26
CA GLY A 27 -22.72 -10.92 -4.61
C GLY A 27 -22.31 -9.78 -5.53
N LEU A 28 -21.72 -8.70 -5.01
CA LEU A 28 -20.96 -7.80 -5.89
C LEU A 28 -19.64 -8.51 -6.19
N ALA A 29 -19.53 -9.08 -7.38
CA ALA A 29 -18.22 -9.36 -7.97
C ALA A 29 -17.45 -8.04 -7.95
N GLN A 30 -16.61 -7.85 -6.94
CA GLN A 30 -15.64 -6.77 -6.92
C GLN A 30 -14.82 -6.96 -8.18
N ALA A 31 -14.84 -5.99 -9.08
CA ALA A 31 -13.83 -5.91 -10.12
C ALA A 31 -12.49 -5.79 -9.37
N GLN A 32 -11.79 -6.91 -9.21
CA GLN A 32 -10.48 -6.93 -8.57
C GLN A 32 -9.61 -5.91 -9.28
N THR A 33 -9.08 -4.98 -8.50
CA THR A 33 -7.99 -4.13 -8.97
C THR A 33 -6.86 -5.07 -9.35
N THR A 34 -6.37 -5.04 -10.60
CA THR A 34 -5.41 -6.03 -11.13
C THR A 34 -4.04 -6.04 -10.42
N ASN A 35 -3.86 -5.21 -9.38
CA ASN A 35 -2.68 -5.17 -8.52
C ASN A 35 -2.87 -6.01 -7.25
N VAL A 36 -4.05 -6.58 -7.07
CA VAL A 36 -4.37 -7.43 -5.94
C VAL A 36 -4.97 -8.72 -6.46
N LEU A 37 -4.42 -9.84 -5.99
CA LEU A 37 -5.06 -11.14 -6.11
C LEU A 37 -5.51 -11.54 -4.71
N GLN A 38 -6.75 -12.01 -4.58
CA GLN A 38 -7.25 -12.52 -3.32
C GLN A 38 -8.17 -13.71 -3.55
N GLU A 39 -7.96 -14.75 -2.78
CA GLU A 39 -8.75 -15.97 -2.79
C GLU A 39 -8.79 -16.59 -1.39
N ASP A 40 -10.01 -16.80 -0.88
CA ASP A 40 -10.23 -17.40 0.44
C ASP A 40 -10.43 -18.92 0.34
N PHE A 41 -10.93 -19.41 -0.80
CA PHE A 41 -11.32 -20.80 -1.03
C PHE A 41 -12.43 -21.33 -0.10
N THR A 42 -13.06 -20.47 0.70
CA THR A 42 -14.11 -20.87 1.68
C THR A 42 -15.52 -20.96 1.08
N GLY A 43 -15.73 -20.37 -0.10
CA GLY A 43 -17.02 -20.27 -0.79
C GLY A 43 -17.39 -21.47 -1.66
N THR A 44 -18.49 -21.34 -2.40
CA THR A 44 -19.00 -22.37 -3.33
C THR A 44 -18.29 -22.41 -4.68
N ALA A 45 -17.52 -21.37 -5.00
CA ALA A 45 -16.74 -21.20 -6.22
C ALA A 45 -15.52 -20.29 -5.91
N PRO A 46 -14.42 -20.39 -6.67
CA PRO A 46 -13.29 -19.49 -6.52
C PRO A 46 -13.63 -18.09 -7.04
N ASN A 47 -13.03 -17.07 -6.43
CA ASN A 47 -13.10 -15.67 -6.88
C ASN A 47 -12.15 -15.41 -8.06
N LEU A 48 -11.05 -16.17 -8.11
CA LEU A 48 -10.06 -16.12 -9.18
C LEU A 48 -10.25 -17.26 -10.19
N SER A 49 -9.74 -17.08 -11.41
CA SER A 49 -9.77 -18.13 -12.43
C SER A 49 -8.52 -19.02 -12.33
N TRP A 50 -8.74 -20.31 -12.08
CA TRP A 50 -7.69 -21.31 -11.88
C TRP A 50 -7.85 -22.49 -12.85
N SER A 51 -6.74 -23.12 -13.23
CA SER A 51 -6.74 -24.50 -13.74
C SER A 51 -6.50 -25.46 -12.58
N SER A 52 -7.20 -26.61 -12.55
CA SER A 52 -6.98 -27.67 -11.56
C SER A 52 -6.38 -28.93 -12.17
N PHE A 53 -5.61 -29.65 -11.36
CA PHE A 53 -4.95 -30.91 -11.69
C PHE A 53 -5.11 -31.89 -10.54
N GLY A 54 -5.21 -33.18 -10.84
CA GLY A 54 -5.38 -34.23 -9.83
C GLY A 54 -6.63 -34.01 -8.96
N GLY A 55 -6.52 -34.29 -7.67
CA GLY A 55 -7.60 -34.18 -6.69
C GLY A 55 -7.90 -32.77 -6.18
N ALA A 56 -7.34 -31.70 -6.77
CA ALA A 56 -7.59 -30.35 -6.27
C ALA A 56 -9.08 -29.96 -6.37
N CYS A 57 -9.69 -29.61 -5.24
CA CYS A 57 -11.13 -29.33 -5.14
C CYS A 57 -11.48 -28.33 -4.03
N LEU A 58 -12.68 -27.73 -4.09
CA LEU A 58 -13.23 -26.90 -3.01
C LEU A 58 -14.11 -27.72 -2.08
N THR A 59 -13.82 -27.71 -0.78
CA THR A 59 -14.58 -28.50 0.21
C THR A 59 -16.00 -27.98 0.42
N ALA A 60 -16.25 -26.69 0.19
CA ALA A 60 -17.58 -26.07 0.19
C ALA A 60 -18.14 -25.86 -1.24
N GLY A 61 -17.46 -26.37 -2.27
CA GLY A 61 -17.82 -26.18 -3.66
C GLY A 61 -19.21 -26.74 -3.98
N SER A 62 -19.91 -26.12 -4.94
CA SER A 62 -21.24 -26.59 -5.40
C SER A 62 -21.27 -27.01 -6.88
N ALA A 63 -20.17 -26.85 -7.62
CA ALA A 63 -20.09 -27.21 -9.03
C ALA A 63 -19.78 -28.70 -9.21
N ILE A 64 -20.65 -29.43 -9.90
CA ILE A 64 -20.46 -30.83 -10.33
C ILE A 64 -19.60 -30.85 -11.59
N ASN A 65 -18.41 -30.24 -11.57
CA ASN A 65 -17.43 -30.45 -12.62
C ASN A 65 -16.57 -31.64 -12.19
N SER A 66 -16.47 -32.65 -13.04
CA SER A 66 -15.77 -33.91 -12.76
C SER A 66 -14.37 -33.87 -13.38
N GLY A 67 -13.31 -33.95 -12.57
CA GLY A 67 -11.94 -34.17 -13.02
C GLY A 67 -11.12 -32.90 -13.29
N PRO A 68 -9.85 -33.03 -13.74
CA PRO A 68 -8.95 -31.90 -13.97
C PRO A 68 -9.59 -30.96 -14.99
N SER A 69 -10.05 -29.82 -14.50
CA SER A 69 -10.70 -28.82 -15.32
C SER A 69 -9.65 -27.76 -15.65
N ALA A 70 -9.35 -27.60 -16.94
CA ALA A 70 -8.48 -26.51 -17.38
C ALA A 70 -9.04 -25.12 -16.99
N ASN A 71 -10.35 -25.06 -16.67
CA ASN A 71 -11.09 -23.84 -16.35
C ASN A 71 -11.97 -24.03 -15.08
N GLY A 72 -11.37 -23.93 -13.90
CA GLY A 72 -12.06 -23.92 -12.61
C GLY A 72 -11.49 -24.91 -11.59
N ILE A 73 -11.94 -24.77 -10.34
CA ILE A 73 -11.69 -25.73 -9.25
C ILE A 73 -13.01 -26.47 -9.00
N PRO A 74 -13.06 -27.81 -9.13
CA PRO A 74 -14.28 -28.59 -8.90
C PRO A 74 -14.67 -28.65 -7.42
N ALA A 75 -15.91 -29.05 -7.11
CA ALA A 75 -16.30 -29.37 -5.74
C ALA A 75 -15.75 -30.73 -5.32
N CYS A 76 -15.28 -30.89 -4.07
CA CYS A 76 -14.79 -32.20 -3.62
C CYS A 76 -15.91 -33.27 -3.62
N LEU A 77 -17.13 -32.85 -3.29
CA LEU A 77 -18.31 -33.70 -3.38
C LEU A 77 -18.70 -33.91 -4.85
N GLY A 78 -18.60 -35.16 -5.32
CA GLY A 78 -19.01 -35.55 -6.66
C GLY A 78 -17.93 -35.37 -7.74
N ASP A 79 -16.72 -34.96 -7.36
CA ASP A 79 -15.57 -35.00 -8.28
C ASP A 79 -15.19 -36.45 -8.62
N SER A 80 -14.90 -36.70 -9.90
CA SER A 80 -14.62 -38.05 -10.40
C SER A 80 -13.34 -38.67 -9.83
N TYR A 81 -12.34 -37.85 -9.47
CA TYR A 81 -11.12 -38.31 -8.83
C TYR A 81 -11.44 -39.03 -7.51
N TYR A 82 -12.33 -38.44 -6.71
CA TYR A 82 -12.75 -39.01 -5.43
C TYR A 82 -13.88 -40.03 -5.56
N SER A 83 -14.85 -39.82 -6.45
CA SER A 83 -16.02 -40.71 -6.56
C SER A 83 -15.70 -42.04 -7.22
N ASN A 84 -14.75 -42.06 -8.15
CA ASN A 84 -14.33 -43.28 -8.82
C ASN A 84 -13.16 -43.95 -8.11
N GLY A 85 -12.58 -43.29 -7.09
CA GLY A 85 -11.36 -43.75 -6.45
C GLY A 85 -10.22 -43.93 -7.45
N ASP A 86 -10.10 -43.02 -8.43
CA ASP A 86 -9.08 -43.11 -9.48
C ASP A 86 -7.72 -42.95 -8.80
N LEU A 87 -7.15 -44.09 -8.45
CA LEU A 87 -5.97 -44.21 -7.63
C LEU A 87 -4.79 -43.79 -8.49
N SER A 88 -4.28 -42.61 -8.12
CA SER A 88 -2.95 -42.49 -7.58
C SER A 88 -1.80 -42.96 -8.45
N TYR A 89 -0.77 -42.14 -8.47
CA TYR A 89 0.46 -42.47 -9.12
C TYR A 89 1.06 -43.77 -8.53
N ASN A 90 1.05 -44.86 -9.30
CA ASN A 90 1.69 -46.17 -9.03
C ASN A 90 1.28 -46.93 -7.74
N ASN A 91 -0.01 -47.16 -7.48
CA ASN A 91 -0.39 -48.22 -6.52
C ASN A 91 -1.36 -49.28 -7.11
N PRO A 92 -0.86 -50.45 -7.54
CA PRO A 92 -1.70 -51.56 -7.99
C PRO A 92 -2.40 -52.34 -6.85
N GLU A 93 -2.18 -52.00 -5.58
CA GLU A 93 -2.65 -52.81 -4.44
C GLU A 93 -4.03 -52.43 -3.87
N ASN A 94 -4.68 -51.36 -4.34
CA ASN A 94 -6.06 -51.06 -3.94
C ASN A 94 -7.00 -50.90 -5.15
N PRO A 95 -8.19 -51.52 -5.15
CA PRO A 95 -9.21 -51.26 -6.16
C PRO A 95 -9.73 -49.82 -6.03
N PRO A 96 -10.29 -49.22 -7.11
CA PRO A 96 -10.89 -47.89 -7.04
C PRO A 96 -12.08 -47.90 -6.07
N VAL A 97 -11.94 -47.27 -4.90
CA VAL A 97 -13.00 -47.14 -3.89
C VAL A 97 -13.41 -45.67 -3.79
N PRO A 98 -14.72 -45.35 -3.85
CA PRO A 98 -15.21 -44.00 -3.60
C PRO A 98 -14.68 -43.46 -2.26
N GLN A 99 -14.06 -42.29 -2.29
CA GLN A 99 -13.44 -41.70 -1.13
C GLN A 99 -14.43 -40.86 -0.32
N VAL A 100 -14.50 -41.12 0.99
CA VAL A 100 -15.06 -40.19 1.97
C VAL A 100 -14.04 -39.07 2.21
N GLN A 101 -14.51 -37.83 2.20
CA GLN A 101 -13.68 -36.66 2.41
C GLN A 101 -13.33 -36.54 3.90
N THR A 102 -12.06 -36.75 4.23
CA THR A 102 -11.55 -36.78 5.60
C THR A 102 -11.87 -35.51 6.35
N GLY A 103 -12.38 -35.67 7.58
CA GLY A 103 -12.70 -34.57 8.47
C GLY A 103 -13.92 -33.74 8.09
N LEU A 104 -14.65 -34.10 7.04
CA LEU A 104 -15.87 -33.40 6.61
C LEU A 104 -17.13 -34.17 6.97
N THR A 105 -18.15 -33.46 7.42
CA THR A 105 -19.49 -34.05 7.61
C THR A 105 -20.18 -34.11 6.24
N ASN A 106 -20.76 -35.26 5.87
CA ASN A 106 -21.42 -35.47 4.56
C ASN A 106 -20.53 -35.14 3.34
N ASN A 107 -19.21 -35.30 3.47
CA ASN A 107 -18.22 -35.01 2.43
C ASN A 107 -18.17 -33.54 1.95
N GLN A 108 -18.71 -32.58 2.71
CA GLN A 108 -18.78 -31.19 2.26
C GLN A 108 -18.79 -30.20 3.43
N ASP A 109 -18.09 -29.09 3.29
CA ASP A 109 -18.19 -27.94 4.18
C ASP A 109 -19.37 -27.04 3.80
N LYS A 110 -19.85 -26.26 4.78
CA LYS A 110 -20.80 -25.17 4.49
C LYS A 110 -20.07 -24.01 3.80
N PRO A 111 -20.72 -23.28 2.88
CA PRO A 111 -20.15 -22.04 2.32
C PRO A 111 -19.71 -21.06 3.42
N GLY A 112 -18.53 -20.46 3.25
CA GLY A 112 -17.86 -19.62 4.24
C GLY A 112 -17.10 -20.40 5.32
N LYS A 113 -17.12 -21.74 5.25
CA LYS A 113 -16.32 -22.64 6.08
C LYS A 113 -15.45 -23.59 5.27
N GLY A 114 -15.42 -23.50 3.94
CA GLY A 114 -14.63 -24.40 3.09
C GLY A 114 -13.12 -24.12 3.10
N ALA A 115 -12.38 -24.86 2.27
CA ALA A 115 -10.99 -24.65 1.90
C ALA A 115 -10.72 -25.20 0.49
N LEU A 116 -9.56 -24.86 -0.06
CA LEU A 116 -8.97 -25.62 -1.16
C LEU A 116 -8.35 -26.87 -0.57
N ARG A 117 -8.79 -28.04 -1.04
CA ARG A 117 -8.21 -29.34 -0.71
C ARG A 117 -7.38 -29.83 -1.89
N LEU A 118 -6.14 -30.21 -1.62
CA LEU A 118 -5.22 -30.75 -2.64
C LEU A 118 -5.10 -32.27 -2.55
N THR A 119 -5.20 -32.85 -1.36
CA THR A 119 -5.18 -34.31 -1.13
C THR A 119 -6.19 -34.69 -0.07
N ASN A 120 -6.54 -35.97 -0.01
CA ASN A 120 -7.45 -36.53 0.98
C ASN A 120 -6.71 -37.59 1.82
N GLY A 121 -7.27 -37.97 2.97
CA GLY A 121 -6.57 -38.81 3.96
C GLY A 121 -7.41 -39.92 4.55
N CYS A 122 -7.14 -40.35 5.78
CA CYS A 122 -7.96 -41.40 6.40
C CYS A 122 -9.37 -40.95 6.78
N ALA A 123 -10.39 -41.77 6.57
CA ALA A 123 -11.76 -41.51 6.99
C ALA A 123 -12.45 -42.77 7.52
N VAL A 124 -13.38 -42.58 8.47
CA VAL A 124 -14.20 -43.69 8.99
C VAL A 124 -15.34 -43.99 8.01
N GLN A 125 -15.30 -45.16 7.38
CA GLN A 125 -16.38 -45.70 6.56
C GLN A 125 -16.98 -46.93 7.21
N ASN A 126 -18.30 -46.95 7.43
CA ASN A 126 -19.00 -48.10 8.05
C ASN A 126 -18.36 -48.58 9.37
N GLY A 127 -17.79 -47.67 10.17
CA GLY A 127 -17.11 -47.99 11.42
C GLY A 127 -15.67 -48.50 11.28
N GLN A 128 -15.12 -48.55 10.07
CA GLN A 128 -13.73 -48.92 9.78
C GLN A 128 -12.93 -47.70 9.31
N ASN A 129 -11.67 -47.59 9.72
CA ASN A 129 -10.78 -46.55 9.19
C ASN A 129 -10.27 -46.97 7.81
N VAL A 130 -10.50 -46.12 6.80
CA VAL A 130 -10.07 -46.32 5.41
C VAL A 130 -9.13 -45.18 5.04
N CYS A 131 -7.90 -45.50 4.66
CA CYS A 131 -6.88 -44.52 4.30
C CYS A 131 -6.60 -44.52 2.80
N TYR A 132 -6.43 -43.32 2.23
CA TYR A 132 -6.15 -43.15 0.80
C TYR A 132 -4.71 -42.67 0.62
N TYR A 133 -3.91 -43.48 -0.08
CA TYR A 133 -2.50 -43.21 -0.31
C TYR A 133 -2.26 -42.62 -1.70
N SER A 134 -1.06 -42.06 -1.90
CA SER A 134 -0.57 -41.61 -3.21
C SER A 134 -1.49 -40.59 -3.89
N GLN A 135 -2.09 -39.73 -3.06
CA GLN A 135 -2.94 -38.65 -3.51
C GLN A 135 -2.09 -37.50 -4.06
N ALA A 136 -2.62 -36.78 -5.04
CA ALA A 136 -1.98 -35.59 -5.56
C ALA A 136 -3.00 -34.62 -6.15
N GLY A 137 -2.79 -33.33 -5.95
CA GLY A 137 -3.63 -32.28 -6.51
C GLY A 137 -2.88 -30.96 -6.60
N ALA A 138 -3.23 -30.15 -7.60
CA ALA A 138 -2.61 -28.85 -7.82
C ALA A 138 -3.57 -27.86 -8.50
N ILE A 139 -3.28 -26.57 -8.36
CA ILE A 139 -3.93 -25.49 -9.11
C ILE A 139 -2.90 -24.48 -9.63
N ILE A 140 -3.19 -23.86 -10.77
CA ILE A 140 -2.40 -22.75 -11.33
C ILE A 140 -3.33 -21.62 -11.76
N LEU A 141 -2.99 -20.39 -11.40
CA LEU A 141 -3.75 -19.20 -11.74
C LEU A 141 -3.71 -18.93 -13.27
N ASN A 142 -4.88 -18.64 -13.85
CA ASN A 142 -5.03 -18.37 -15.28
C ASN A 142 -4.67 -16.94 -15.68
N SER A 143 -4.78 -15.99 -14.76
CA SER A 143 -4.29 -14.63 -14.95
C SER A 143 -2.81 -14.53 -14.58
N THR A 144 -2.16 -13.51 -15.12
CA THR A 144 -0.77 -13.16 -14.80
C THR A 144 -0.72 -11.88 -13.97
N TYR A 145 0.29 -11.74 -13.12
CA TYR A 145 0.51 -10.60 -12.25
C TYR A 145 1.80 -9.85 -12.62
N PRO A 146 1.80 -8.52 -12.86
CA PRO A 146 3.02 -7.77 -13.18
C PRO A 146 4.05 -7.82 -12.05
N SER A 147 5.32 -8.05 -12.36
CA SER A 147 6.37 -8.21 -11.34
C SER A 147 7.13 -6.91 -11.02
N ASN A 148 6.86 -5.83 -11.75
CA ASN A 148 7.62 -4.57 -11.71
C ASN A 148 7.53 -3.80 -10.39
N GLN A 149 6.51 -4.06 -9.56
CA GLN A 149 6.33 -3.47 -8.23
C GLN A 149 6.68 -4.46 -7.11
N GLY A 150 7.34 -5.57 -7.45
CA GLY A 150 7.52 -6.69 -6.56
C GLY A 150 6.18 -7.29 -6.12
N ILE A 151 6.24 -8.23 -5.18
CA ILE A 151 5.06 -8.89 -4.62
C ILE A 151 5.25 -9.13 -3.12
N ASN A 152 4.14 -9.10 -2.39
CA ASN A 152 3.99 -9.65 -1.07
C ASN A 152 2.84 -10.65 -1.12
N VAL A 153 3.16 -11.92 -0.85
CA VAL A 153 2.26 -13.06 -0.95
C VAL A 153 1.99 -13.61 0.44
N THR A 154 0.73 -13.87 0.76
CA THR A 154 0.33 -14.59 1.96
C THR A 154 -0.64 -15.72 1.67
N PHE A 155 -0.55 -16.80 2.44
CA PHE A 155 -1.54 -17.90 2.44
C PHE A 155 -1.41 -18.70 3.75
N THR A 156 -2.44 -19.47 4.08
CA THR A 156 -2.46 -20.33 5.27
C THR A 156 -2.66 -21.78 4.87
N THR A 157 -1.86 -22.68 5.43
CA THR A 157 -2.00 -24.13 5.23
C THR A 157 -2.57 -24.81 6.47
N TYR A 158 -3.21 -25.95 6.21
CA TYR A 158 -3.66 -26.90 7.22
C TYR A 158 -3.29 -28.29 6.72
N THR A 159 -2.40 -28.97 7.44
CA THR A 159 -2.17 -30.40 7.25
C THR A 159 -2.66 -31.16 8.46
N TYR A 160 -3.51 -32.16 8.23
CA TYR A 160 -4.06 -33.01 9.27
C TYR A 160 -4.51 -34.36 8.76
N GLY A 161 -4.71 -35.27 9.70
CA GLY A 161 -5.05 -36.65 9.42
C GLY A 161 -3.89 -37.39 8.76
N GLY A 162 -3.81 -38.68 9.01
CA GLY A 162 -2.73 -39.53 8.53
C GLY A 162 -1.85 -40.06 9.66
N ASP A 163 -1.05 -41.07 9.35
CA ASP A 163 0.07 -41.54 10.19
C ASP A 163 1.03 -42.35 9.32
N ASN A 164 2.24 -41.85 9.13
CA ASN A 164 3.34 -42.72 8.72
C ASN A 164 4.02 -43.24 10.00
N GLN A 165 4.16 -44.56 10.11
CA GLN A 165 4.67 -45.35 11.24
C GLN A 165 6.08 -44.94 11.76
N GLY A 166 6.23 -43.68 12.16
CA GLY A 166 7.49 -42.93 12.28
C GLY A 166 7.32 -41.48 12.78
N GLY A 167 6.07 -40.98 12.89
CA GLY A 167 5.76 -39.72 13.58
C GLY A 167 5.85 -38.45 12.74
N HIS A 168 5.86 -38.57 11.41
CA HIS A 168 5.84 -37.46 10.45
C HIS A 168 5.01 -37.83 9.20
N GLY A 169 4.30 -36.88 8.59
CA GLY A 169 3.51 -37.08 7.37
C GLY A 169 4.36 -37.22 6.09
N ALA A 170 3.69 -37.32 4.95
CA ALA A 170 4.30 -37.19 3.62
C ALA A 170 3.27 -36.75 2.57
N ASP A 171 3.70 -36.20 1.42
CA ASP A 171 5.02 -35.56 1.22
C ASP A 171 4.96 -34.09 1.63
N GLY A 172 3.84 -33.41 1.38
CA GLY A 172 3.61 -32.03 1.81
C GLY A 172 2.97 -31.14 0.75
N ILE A 173 3.17 -29.82 0.90
CA ILE A 173 2.58 -28.77 0.04
C ILE A 173 3.68 -27.96 -0.66
N GLY A 174 3.49 -27.65 -1.93
CA GLY A 174 4.27 -26.69 -2.70
C GLY A 174 3.46 -25.43 -3.05
N PHE A 175 4.07 -24.26 -2.90
CA PHE A 175 3.61 -22.99 -3.46
C PHE A 175 4.55 -22.53 -4.58
N TYR A 176 3.99 -22.08 -5.70
CA TYR A 176 4.73 -21.83 -6.93
C TYR A 176 4.59 -20.39 -7.41
N ILE A 177 5.70 -19.84 -7.88
CA ILE A 177 5.76 -18.65 -8.73
C ILE A 177 6.33 -19.08 -10.07
N LEU A 178 5.58 -18.83 -11.13
CA LEU A 178 5.91 -19.24 -12.49
C LEU A 178 6.03 -18.03 -13.41
N ASN A 179 6.78 -18.17 -14.49
CA ASN A 179 6.80 -17.20 -15.57
C ASN A 179 5.41 -17.15 -16.23
N GLY A 180 4.74 -16.00 -16.18
CA GLY A 180 3.39 -15.83 -16.71
C GLY A 180 3.24 -16.05 -18.21
N SER A 181 4.34 -15.97 -18.97
CA SER A 181 4.39 -16.26 -20.42
C SER A 181 4.56 -17.74 -20.76
N ALA A 182 4.89 -18.60 -19.77
CA ALA A 182 5.05 -20.03 -19.98
C ALA A 182 3.69 -20.76 -20.02
N PRO A 183 3.59 -21.90 -20.73
CA PRO A 183 2.39 -22.74 -20.69
C PRO A 183 2.19 -23.31 -19.28
N GLN A 184 0.93 -23.46 -18.86
CA GLN A 184 0.61 -24.04 -17.56
C GLN A 184 0.83 -25.56 -17.59
N ASN A 185 1.70 -26.04 -16.72
CA ASN A 185 1.81 -27.46 -16.37
C ASN A 185 2.33 -27.59 -14.94
N ILE A 186 2.20 -28.77 -14.39
CA ILE A 186 2.74 -29.13 -13.08
C ILE A 186 4.04 -29.93 -13.22
N GLY A 187 4.82 -29.97 -12.16
CA GLY A 187 5.97 -30.85 -11.98
C GLY A 187 5.56 -32.24 -11.48
N ALA A 188 6.54 -33.02 -11.05
CA ALA A 188 6.33 -34.39 -10.60
C ALA A 188 5.74 -34.42 -9.18
N TRP A 189 5.05 -35.51 -8.85
CA TRP A 189 4.50 -35.75 -7.52
C TRP A 189 5.55 -36.31 -6.57
N GLY A 190 5.13 -36.63 -5.35
CA GLY A 190 6.05 -37.08 -4.31
C GLY A 190 6.86 -35.93 -3.74
N GLY A 191 8.14 -36.17 -3.47
CA GLY A 191 9.09 -35.17 -2.96
C GLY A 191 9.35 -33.99 -3.88
N SER A 192 8.98 -34.07 -5.16
CA SER A 192 9.02 -32.92 -6.06
C SER A 192 7.91 -31.89 -5.76
N LEU A 193 6.90 -32.26 -4.95
CA LEU A 193 5.76 -31.45 -4.51
C LEU A 193 5.07 -30.70 -5.65
N GLY A 194 4.98 -31.31 -6.83
CA GLY A 194 4.40 -30.71 -8.03
C GLY A 194 5.22 -29.57 -8.64
N TYR A 195 6.43 -29.28 -8.15
CA TYR A 195 7.28 -28.17 -8.62
C TYR A 195 8.38 -28.59 -9.60
N SER A 196 9.27 -29.46 -9.13
CA SER A 196 10.46 -29.90 -9.89
C SER A 196 10.17 -31.13 -10.75
N CYS A 197 11.11 -31.49 -11.62
CA CYS A 197 11.12 -32.82 -12.23
C CYS A 197 11.44 -33.88 -11.18
N SER A 198 11.24 -35.15 -11.52
CA SER A 198 11.69 -36.27 -10.69
C SER A 198 12.58 -37.21 -11.48
N ASN A 199 13.62 -37.72 -10.81
CA ASN A 199 14.50 -38.77 -11.28
C ASN A 199 13.97 -40.20 -10.99
N SER A 200 12.85 -40.36 -10.26
CA SER A 200 12.42 -41.65 -9.73
C SER A 200 10.90 -41.88 -9.80
N ASN A 201 10.09 -40.84 -9.61
CA ASN A 201 8.63 -40.90 -9.69
C ASN A 201 8.12 -40.29 -11.01
N SER A 202 7.55 -41.14 -11.87
CA SER A 202 6.69 -40.75 -12.97
C SER A 202 5.59 -39.78 -12.49
N PRO A 203 5.10 -38.87 -13.34
CA PRO A 203 5.44 -38.71 -14.75
C PRO A 203 6.82 -38.12 -15.04
N TYR A 204 7.68 -37.87 -14.04
CA TYR A 204 9.04 -37.29 -14.16
C TYR A 204 9.06 -35.86 -14.70
N ASN A 205 7.91 -35.31 -15.07
CA ASN A 205 7.71 -33.99 -15.62
C ASN A 205 8.18 -32.91 -14.65
N GLY A 206 8.91 -31.91 -15.13
CA GLY A 206 9.10 -30.65 -14.41
C GLY A 206 8.16 -29.57 -14.93
N MET A 207 8.03 -28.47 -14.17
CA MET A 207 7.28 -27.31 -14.63
C MET A 207 8.00 -26.54 -15.76
N ALA A 208 7.22 -26.03 -16.72
CA ALA A 208 7.68 -25.07 -17.71
C ALA A 208 7.66 -23.66 -17.11
N GLY A 209 8.78 -22.95 -17.23
CA GLY A 209 8.90 -21.60 -16.70
C GLY A 209 8.78 -21.50 -15.17
N ALA A 210 9.18 -22.55 -14.45
CA ALA A 210 9.24 -22.52 -12.98
C ALA A 210 10.23 -21.44 -12.53
N TYR A 211 9.84 -20.52 -11.65
CA TYR A 211 10.71 -19.45 -11.18
C TYR A 211 11.12 -19.65 -9.72
N LEU A 212 10.15 -19.80 -8.81
CA LEU A 212 10.38 -20.16 -7.41
C LEU A 212 9.34 -21.17 -6.93
N GLY A 213 9.79 -22.14 -6.13
CA GLY A 213 8.95 -23.16 -5.50
C GLY A 213 9.24 -23.24 -4.02
N LEU A 214 8.29 -22.87 -3.19
CA LEU A 214 8.33 -23.02 -1.74
C LEU A 214 7.74 -24.38 -1.37
N GLY A 215 8.56 -25.27 -0.83
CA GLY A 215 8.14 -26.56 -0.27
C GLY A 215 7.91 -26.45 1.24
N MET A 216 6.76 -26.94 1.66
CA MET A 216 6.38 -27.21 3.05
C MET A 216 6.34 -28.72 3.16
N ASP A 217 7.49 -29.31 3.47
CA ASP A 217 7.82 -30.69 3.18
C ASP A 217 7.85 -31.54 4.46
N GLU A 218 6.88 -32.43 4.56
CA GLU A 218 6.62 -33.27 5.72
C GLU A 218 7.59 -34.45 5.79
N TYR A 219 7.94 -35.01 4.63
CA TYR A 219 8.87 -36.13 4.52
C TYR A 219 10.33 -35.68 4.52
N GLY A 220 10.62 -34.53 3.91
CA GLY A 220 11.92 -33.87 3.94
C GLY A 220 12.85 -34.23 2.78
N ASN A 221 12.32 -34.50 1.59
CA ASN A 221 13.08 -34.80 0.37
C ASN A 221 13.00 -33.70 -0.72
N PHE A 222 12.21 -32.63 -0.51
CA PHE A 222 12.00 -31.55 -1.46
C PHE A 222 13.28 -30.87 -1.87
N LEU A 223 14.24 -30.62 -0.98
CA LEU A 223 15.52 -29.95 -1.29
C LEU A 223 16.67 -30.89 -1.66
N ASN A 224 16.41 -32.19 -1.81
CA ASN A 224 17.46 -33.15 -2.11
C ASN A 224 18.11 -32.92 -3.49
N GLY A 225 19.45 -32.95 -3.51
CA GLY A 225 20.25 -32.95 -4.73
C GLY A 225 20.87 -34.31 -5.01
N SER A 226 21.49 -34.45 -6.17
CA SER A 226 22.22 -35.67 -6.52
C SER A 226 23.60 -35.72 -5.83
N VAL A 227 23.99 -36.89 -5.32
CA VAL A 227 25.35 -37.15 -4.79
C VAL A 227 26.15 -38.01 -5.74
N SER A 228 27.43 -37.67 -5.95
CA SER A 228 28.34 -38.51 -6.72
C SER A 228 28.89 -39.64 -5.84
N GLN A 229 28.49 -40.88 -6.14
CA GLN A 229 29.09 -42.08 -5.58
C GLN A 229 29.63 -42.95 -6.73
N ASN A 230 30.95 -43.20 -6.77
CA ASN A 230 31.59 -44.03 -7.81
C ASN A 230 31.23 -43.64 -9.26
N ASN A 231 31.28 -42.35 -9.61
CA ASN A 231 30.90 -41.82 -10.93
C ASN A 231 29.44 -42.10 -11.35
N LYS A 232 28.57 -42.48 -10.40
CA LYS A 232 27.13 -42.63 -10.59
C LYS A 232 26.40 -41.69 -9.63
N LEU A 233 25.40 -40.97 -10.13
CA LEU A 233 24.50 -40.15 -9.31
C LEU A 233 23.49 -41.11 -8.67
N VAL A 234 23.54 -41.29 -7.35
CA VAL A 234 22.75 -42.32 -6.64
C VAL A 234 22.03 -41.70 -5.45
N CYS A 235 20.85 -41.14 -5.70
CA CYS A 235 19.80 -41.06 -4.69
C CYS A 235 18.59 -41.85 -5.23
N ASN A 236 18.06 -42.78 -4.42
CA ASN A 236 16.77 -43.41 -4.69
C ASN A 236 15.68 -42.54 -4.06
N GLY A 237 14.98 -41.73 -4.85
CA GLY A 237 13.94 -40.81 -4.37
C GLY A 237 13.90 -39.51 -5.19
N ASP A 238 12.79 -38.77 -5.11
CA ASP A 238 12.50 -37.57 -5.93
C ASP A 238 13.51 -36.44 -5.76
N ASN A 239 14.48 -36.41 -6.65
CA ASN A 239 15.54 -35.42 -6.60
C ASN A 239 15.81 -34.81 -7.97
N THR A 240 16.53 -33.69 -7.94
CA THR A 240 17.14 -33.02 -9.10
C THR A 240 18.67 -33.19 -9.02
N ASN A 241 19.41 -32.79 -10.06
CA ASN A 241 20.88 -32.76 -10.03
C ASN A 241 21.38 -31.74 -8.99
N THR A 242 20.58 -30.72 -8.69
CA THR A 242 20.92 -29.63 -7.77
C THR A 242 20.19 -29.76 -6.42
N GLY A 243 20.80 -29.29 -5.32
CA GLY A 243 20.17 -29.31 -4.00
C GLY A 243 21.18 -29.50 -2.87
N LEU A 244 20.70 -29.92 -1.70
CA LEU A 244 21.57 -30.39 -0.63
C LEU A 244 22.34 -31.60 -1.17
N GLY A 245 23.68 -31.53 -1.23
CA GLY A 245 24.55 -32.60 -1.74
C GLY A 245 24.59 -33.83 -0.81
N LYS A 246 23.42 -34.29 -0.36
CA LYS A 246 23.13 -35.40 0.55
C LYS A 246 21.77 -35.99 0.17
N CYS A 247 21.64 -37.32 0.17
CA CYS A 247 20.33 -37.97 0.10
C CYS A 247 19.83 -38.18 1.55
N GLN A 248 19.26 -37.14 2.17
CA GLN A 248 18.81 -37.20 3.56
C GLN A 248 17.37 -36.68 3.66
N THR A 249 16.52 -37.40 4.39
CA THR A 249 15.20 -36.91 4.79
C THR A 249 15.35 -35.93 5.95
N SER A 250 14.84 -34.72 5.78
CA SER A 250 14.73 -33.69 6.82
C SER A 250 13.25 -33.39 7.11
N PRO A 251 12.52 -34.26 7.85
CA PRO A 251 11.08 -34.08 8.04
C PRO A 251 10.70 -32.70 8.60
N GLY A 252 9.58 -32.15 8.14
CA GLY A 252 9.11 -30.83 8.55
C GLY A 252 10.04 -29.71 8.11
N GLU A 253 10.46 -29.73 6.84
CA GLU A 253 11.34 -28.72 6.24
C GLU A 253 10.52 -27.65 5.51
N ILE A 254 10.91 -26.38 5.65
CA ILE A 254 10.42 -25.29 4.80
C ILE A 254 11.57 -24.83 3.92
N GLY A 255 11.50 -25.12 2.62
CA GLY A 255 12.60 -24.95 1.66
C GLY A 255 12.20 -24.23 0.39
N ILE A 256 13.15 -23.59 -0.31
CA ILE A 256 12.89 -22.96 -1.61
C ILE A 256 13.81 -23.51 -2.70
N ARG A 257 13.18 -23.90 -3.83
CA ARG A 257 13.84 -24.13 -5.11
C ARG A 257 13.64 -22.97 -6.06
N GLY A 258 14.66 -22.72 -6.87
CA GLY A 258 14.73 -21.68 -7.89
C GLY A 258 14.25 -22.14 -9.25
N TYR A 259 14.75 -21.47 -10.27
CA TYR A 259 14.32 -21.61 -11.65
C TYR A 259 14.63 -22.98 -12.25
N GLY A 260 13.66 -23.54 -12.98
CA GLY A 260 13.83 -24.83 -13.64
C GLY A 260 12.95 -24.97 -14.87
N ASN A 261 13.41 -25.77 -15.83
CA ASN A 261 12.70 -25.97 -17.09
C ASN A 261 12.94 -27.36 -17.71
N ILE A 262 13.19 -28.38 -16.88
CA ILE A 262 13.35 -29.77 -17.33
C ILE A 262 11.98 -30.41 -17.48
N ASN A 263 11.49 -30.44 -18.71
CA ASN A 263 10.20 -31.04 -19.04
C ASN A 263 10.21 -31.57 -20.48
N LEU A 264 9.22 -32.38 -20.80
CA LEU A 264 9.15 -33.06 -22.09
C LEU A 264 9.03 -32.08 -23.27
N ALA A 265 8.35 -30.94 -23.09
CA ALA A 265 8.22 -29.94 -24.14
C ALA A 265 9.57 -29.26 -24.44
N THR A 266 10.34 -28.91 -23.40
CA THR A 266 11.71 -28.38 -23.53
C THR A 266 12.60 -29.38 -24.26
N LEU A 267 12.56 -30.66 -23.89
CA LEU A 267 13.38 -31.68 -24.57
C LEU A 267 12.93 -31.91 -26.01
N ARG A 268 11.62 -31.87 -26.29
CA ARG A 268 11.08 -32.01 -27.65
C ARG A 268 11.41 -30.84 -28.59
N ALA A 269 11.68 -29.66 -28.03
CA ALA A 269 12.24 -28.56 -28.81
C ALA A 269 13.68 -28.81 -29.28
N ILE A 270 14.43 -29.68 -28.59
CA ILE A 270 15.80 -30.09 -28.94
C ILE A 270 15.77 -31.37 -29.80
N ASN A 271 15.03 -32.39 -29.37
CA ASN A 271 14.84 -33.67 -30.03
C ASN A 271 13.34 -34.01 -30.08
N PRO A 272 12.67 -33.90 -31.25
CA PRO A 272 11.23 -34.17 -31.36
C PRO A 272 10.76 -35.54 -30.86
N ASN A 273 11.68 -36.52 -30.77
CA ASN A 273 11.41 -37.88 -30.29
C ASN A 273 11.76 -38.09 -28.81
N ALA A 274 12.07 -37.04 -28.05
CA ALA A 274 12.31 -37.14 -26.62
C ALA A 274 11.13 -37.76 -25.88
N THR A 275 11.46 -38.57 -24.87
CA THR A 275 10.57 -39.39 -24.04
C THR A 275 10.55 -38.91 -22.60
N THR A 276 9.64 -39.43 -21.78
CA THR A 276 9.61 -39.16 -20.33
C THR A 276 10.85 -39.72 -19.62
N ASP A 277 11.46 -40.78 -20.12
CA ASP A 277 12.72 -41.31 -19.60
C ASP A 277 13.91 -40.36 -19.88
N ASP A 278 13.87 -39.64 -21.01
CA ASP A 278 14.84 -38.58 -21.27
C ASP A 278 14.71 -37.45 -20.25
N VAL A 279 13.48 -37.09 -19.85
CA VAL A 279 13.24 -36.10 -18.79
C VAL A 279 13.81 -36.59 -17.46
N LYS A 280 13.53 -37.84 -17.08
CA LYS A 280 14.08 -38.48 -15.88
C LYS A 280 15.61 -38.43 -15.84
N ASN A 281 16.26 -38.87 -16.92
CA ASN A 281 17.73 -38.89 -17.02
C ASN A 281 18.34 -37.47 -17.02
N THR A 282 17.63 -36.51 -17.62
CA THR A 282 18.02 -35.11 -17.60
C THR A 282 17.86 -34.52 -16.20
N CYS A 283 16.81 -34.89 -15.46
CA CYS A 283 16.60 -34.49 -14.07
C CYS A 283 17.71 -35.00 -13.14
N ILE A 284 18.25 -36.20 -13.42
CA ILE A 284 19.40 -36.75 -12.68
C ILE A 284 20.65 -35.90 -12.92
N SER A 285 20.92 -35.52 -14.17
CA SER A 285 22.22 -34.99 -14.60
C SER A 285 22.26 -33.48 -14.81
N GLY A 286 21.11 -32.81 -14.82
CA GLY A 286 20.96 -31.40 -15.20
C GLY A 286 21.30 -31.11 -16.67
N SER A 287 21.51 -32.14 -17.50
CA SER A 287 21.98 -31.98 -18.88
C SER A 287 21.34 -32.99 -19.83
N TYR A 288 21.06 -32.58 -21.06
CA TYR A 288 20.53 -33.44 -22.12
C TYR A 288 21.52 -33.49 -23.29
N SER A 289 21.89 -34.68 -23.76
CA SER A 289 22.82 -34.83 -24.89
C SER A 289 22.11 -35.37 -26.12
N TYR A 290 22.22 -34.66 -27.25
CA TYR A 290 21.61 -35.03 -28.52
C TYR A 290 22.52 -34.62 -29.70
N ASN A 291 22.69 -35.51 -30.68
CA ASN A 291 23.56 -35.29 -31.86
C ASN A 291 24.97 -34.76 -31.54
N GLY A 292 25.59 -35.26 -30.46
CA GLY A 292 26.94 -34.86 -30.05
C GLY A 292 27.03 -33.49 -29.36
N THR A 293 25.91 -32.78 -29.16
CA THR A 293 25.84 -31.53 -28.39
C THR A 293 25.23 -31.81 -27.01
N THR A 294 25.84 -31.29 -25.94
CA THR A 294 25.28 -31.33 -24.59
C THR A 294 24.65 -29.99 -24.24
N TYR A 295 23.37 -30.04 -23.87
CA TYR A 295 22.56 -28.91 -23.45
C TYR A 295 22.44 -28.94 -21.93
N SER A 296 23.00 -27.94 -21.23
CA SER A 296 22.74 -27.76 -19.80
C SER A 296 21.38 -27.08 -19.64
N LEU A 297 20.50 -27.67 -18.83
CA LEU A 297 19.16 -27.14 -18.60
C LEU A 297 19.04 -26.62 -17.16
N PRO A 298 18.25 -25.56 -16.95
CA PRO A 298 17.93 -25.08 -15.61
C PRO A 298 17.22 -26.16 -14.79
N ASP A 299 17.81 -26.51 -13.64
CA ASP A 299 17.41 -27.66 -12.85
C ASP A 299 17.12 -27.30 -11.39
N TYR A 300 16.18 -26.38 -11.18
CA TYR A 300 15.55 -26.09 -9.88
C TYR A 300 16.54 -25.95 -8.69
N PRO A 301 17.58 -25.10 -8.80
CA PRO A 301 18.61 -24.97 -7.78
C PRO A 301 17.99 -24.52 -6.46
N MET A 302 18.42 -25.13 -5.36
CA MET A 302 18.06 -24.65 -4.03
C MET A 302 18.47 -23.19 -3.88
N VAL A 303 17.55 -22.33 -3.44
CA VAL A 303 17.91 -20.96 -3.04
C VAL A 303 18.74 -21.07 -1.76
N PRO A 304 19.95 -20.51 -1.68
CA PRO A 304 20.81 -20.63 -0.52
C PRO A 304 20.14 -20.07 0.74
N PRO A 305 20.03 -20.84 1.83
CA PRO A 305 19.51 -20.34 3.09
C PRO A 305 20.53 -19.43 3.79
N PRO A 306 20.12 -18.66 4.80
CA PRO A 306 21.02 -17.97 5.73
C PRO A 306 21.98 -18.95 6.43
N SER A 307 23.01 -18.41 7.10
CA SER A 307 23.92 -19.21 7.93
C SER A 307 23.13 -20.04 8.95
N GLY A 308 23.07 -21.35 8.77
CA GLY A 308 22.30 -22.27 9.63
C GLY A 308 21.42 -23.28 8.88
N GLY A 309 21.16 -23.07 7.58
CA GLY A 309 20.30 -23.96 6.79
C GLY A 309 18.82 -23.57 6.82
N TYR A 310 17.98 -24.32 6.11
CA TYR A 310 16.53 -24.19 6.22
C TYR A 310 16.03 -24.80 7.54
N PRO A 311 14.90 -24.31 8.09
CA PRO A 311 14.33 -24.89 9.30
C PRO A 311 13.80 -26.30 9.01
N THR A 312 14.10 -27.24 9.90
CA THR A 312 13.70 -28.65 9.85
C THR A 312 13.08 -29.07 11.18
N GLY A 313 12.36 -30.20 11.22
CA GLY A 313 11.73 -30.71 12.43
C GLY A 313 10.55 -29.86 12.91
N LEU A 314 9.98 -29.05 12.00
CA LEU A 314 8.81 -28.23 12.27
C LEU A 314 7.57 -29.12 12.30
N GLN A 315 6.66 -28.85 13.24
CA GLN A 315 5.34 -29.48 13.25
C GLN A 315 4.45 -28.81 12.21
N ILE A 316 4.62 -29.18 10.94
CA ILE A 316 3.82 -28.65 9.82
C ILE A 316 2.58 -29.49 9.51
N ALA A 317 2.49 -30.70 10.09
CA ALA A 317 1.32 -31.55 10.07
C ALA A 317 0.90 -31.95 11.49
N ASN A 318 -0.41 -32.07 11.71
CA ASN A 318 -0.95 -32.66 12.93
C ASN A 318 -1.68 -33.97 12.61
N GLU A 319 -0.93 -35.07 12.62
CA GLU A 319 -1.40 -36.43 12.34
C GLU A 319 -2.55 -36.87 13.27
N SER A 320 -2.55 -36.40 14.52
CA SER A 320 -3.61 -36.71 15.48
C SER A 320 -4.93 -35.97 15.22
N ALA A 321 -4.90 -34.90 14.42
CA ALA A 321 -6.09 -34.14 14.10
C ALA A 321 -6.92 -34.86 13.03
N THR A 322 -8.22 -34.98 13.28
CA THR A 322 -9.15 -35.63 12.34
C THR A 322 -9.96 -34.64 11.53
N THR A 323 -9.89 -33.35 11.89
CA THR A 323 -10.60 -32.25 11.23
C THR A 323 -9.67 -31.04 11.08
N ARG A 324 -9.95 -30.17 10.10
CA ARG A 324 -9.19 -28.93 9.90
C ARG A 324 -9.16 -28.04 11.14
N SER A 325 -10.24 -27.97 11.92
CA SER A 325 -10.28 -27.15 13.15
C SER A 325 -9.35 -27.65 14.26
N GLN A 326 -8.90 -28.91 14.19
CA GLN A 326 -7.92 -29.51 15.09
C GLN A 326 -6.48 -29.42 14.54
N ALA A 327 -6.33 -29.10 13.26
CA ALA A 327 -5.03 -28.92 12.62
C ALA A 327 -4.29 -27.72 13.21
N THR A 328 -2.98 -27.65 12.96
CA THR A 328 -2.18 -26.47 13.31
C THR A 328 -2.07 -25.56 12.08
N PRO A 329 -2.84 -24.46 11.99
CA PRO A 329 -2.71 -23.51 10.89
C PRO A 329 -1.34 -22.83 10.88
N ILE A 330 -0.75 -22.72 9.69
CA ILE A 330 0.50 -22.00 9.46
C ILE A 330 0.29 -20.98 8.36
N THR A 331 0.52 -19.70 8.69
CA THR A 331 0.49 -18.63 7.70
C THR A 331 1.90 -18.35 7.21
N TYR A 332 2.07 -18.32 5.89
CA TYR A 332 3.33 -18.01 5.22
C TYR A 332 3.25 -16.60 4.64
N THR A 333 4.36 -15.88 4.68
CA THR A 333 4.51 -14.58 4.01
C THR A 333 5.78 -14.60 3.18
N LEU A 334 5.64 -14.45 1.86
CA LEU A 334 6.76 -14.40 0.92
C LEU A 334 6.78 -13.03 0.25
N LYS A 335 7.93 -12.36 0.28
CA LYS A 335 8.13 -11.06 -0.35
C LYS A 335 9.22 -11.15 -1.41
N ILE A 336 8.93 -10.67 -2.62
CA ILE A 336 9.93 -10.40 -3.65
C ILE A 336 9.90 -8.92 -3.93
N THR A 337 11.04 -8.26 -3.78
CA THR A 337 11.16 -6.84 -4.06
C THR A 337 11.33 -6.60 -5.57
N PRO A 338 11.10 -5.37 -6.08
CA PRO A 338 11.39 -5.04 -7.48
C PRO A 338 12.83 -5.37 -7.91
N ASP A 339 13.78 -5.36 -6.97
CA ASP A 339 15.19 -5.71 -7.20
C ASP A 339 15.52 -7.18 -6.96
N ALA A 340 14.50 -8.04 -7.01
CA ALA A 340 14.65 -9.48 -6.90
C ALA A 340 15.36 -9.90 -5.58
N LYS A 341 14.97 -9.27 -4.45
CA LYS A 341 15.29 -9.75 -3.10
C LYS A 341 14.13 -10.56 -2.55
N LEU A 342 14.42 -11.78 -2.12
CA LEU A 342 13.47 -12.74 -1.59
C LEU A 342 13.57 -12.82 -0.07
N SER A 343 12.43 -12.71 0.59
CA SER A 343 12.29 -12.94 2.03
C SER A 343 11.08 -13.83 2.30
N LEU A 344 11.16 -14.66 3.33
CA LEU A 344 10.13 -15.63 3.71
C LEU A 344 10.00 -15.68 5.22
N TRP A 345 8.77 -15.69 5.70
CA TRP A 345 8.41 -15.90 7.10
C TRP A 345 7.25 -16.89 7.24
N TYR A 346 7.14 -17.51 8.42
CA TYR A 346 5.99 -18.33 8.79
C TYR A 346 5.53 -18.05 10.22
N LYS A 347 4.25 -18.28 10.50
CA LYS A 347 3.63 -18.09 11.82
C LYS A 347 2.58 -19.16 12.09
N TYR A 348 2.73 -19.86 13.22
CA TYR A 348 1.70 -20.77 13.74
C TYR A 348 0.52 -20.01 14.32
N ASN A 349 -0.69 -20.52 14.13
CA ASN A 349 -1.92 -20.03 14.79
C ASN A 349 -2.06 -18.52 14.72
N ALA A 350 -1.84 -17.93 13.54
CA ALA A 350 -1.97 -16.50 13.35
C ALA A 350 -3.39 -16.05 13.74
N THR A 351 -3.51 -15.38 14.89
CA THR A 351 -4.74 -14.71 15.32
C THR A 351 -4.76 -13.28 14.80
N ASN A 352 -5.95 -12.73 14.62
CA ASN A 352 -6.28 -11.45 13.97
C ASN A 352 -5.72 -10.19 14.68
N THR A 353 -4.72 -10.32 15.56
CA THR A 353 -4.13 -9.19 16.28
C THR A 353 -2.79 -8.83 15.66
N VAL A 354 -2.70 -7.57 15.20
CA VAL A 354 -1.52 -6.89 14.66
C VAL A 354 -0.23 -7.28 15.41
N GLY A 355 0.74 -7.86 14.71
CA GLY A 355 2.11 -8.02 15.22
C GLY A 355 2.92 -9.15 14.60
N GLY A 356 3.92 -8.77 13.78
CA GLY A 356 5.06 -9.59 13.34
C GLY A 356 4.82 -10.49 12.13
N LEU A 357 5.79 -10.51 11.20
CA LEU A 357 5.83 -11.43 10.05
C LEU A 357 5.95 -12.91 10.48
N GLY A 358 6.21 -13.17 11.76
CA GLY A 358 6.48 -14.49 12.30
C GLY A 358 7.98 -14.79 12.35
N THR A 359 8.33 -16.07 12.31
CA THR A 359 9.73 -16.54 12.28
C THR A 359 10.28 -16.37 10.87
N SER A 360 11.43 -15.71 10.73
CA SER A 360 12.10 -15.54 9.44
C SER A 360 12.79 -16.83 9.00
N VAL A 361 12.55 -17.24 7.76
CA VAL A 361 13.23 -18.35 7.07
C VAL A 361 14.34 -17.80 6.18
N LEU A 362 13.98 -16.82 5.34
CA LEU A 362 14.91 -16.09 4.47
C LEU A 362 14.74 -14.59 4.72
N SER A 363 15.83 -13.85 4.63
CA SER A 363 15.82 -12.39 4.70
C SER A 363 16.74 -11.82 3.62
N ASN A 364 16.14 -11.10 2.66
CA ASN A 364 16.80 -10.35 1.60
C ASN A 364 17.81 -11.15 0.76
N VAL A 365 17.48 -12.42 0.49
CA VAL A 365 18.30 -13.27 -0.37
C VAL A 365 18.19 -12.77 -1.80
N SER A 366 19.33 -12.51 -2.43
CA SER A 366 19.38 -12.03 -3.81
C SER A 366 19.08 -13.17 -4.78
N ILE A 367 18.00 -13.05 -5.53
CA ILE A 367 17.63 -13.96 -6.64
C ILE A 367 17.85 -13.32 -8.01
N ALA A 368 18.56 -12.19 -8.07
CA ALA A 368 18.88 -11.46 -9.30
C ALA A 368 19.93 -12.14 -10.22
N ASN A 369 20.66 -13.17 -9.75
CA ASN A 369 21.66 -13.84 -10.58
C ASN A 369 20.96 -14.70 -11.64
N THR A 370 20.88 -14.18 -12.86
CA THR A 370 20.16 -14.82 -13.97
C THR A 370 20.80 -16.12 -14.45
N ALA A 371 22.08 -16.35 -14.16
CA ALA A 371 22.74 -17.61 -14.48
C ALA A 371 22.31 -18.76 -13.55
N VAL A 372 21.83 -18.44 -12.35
CA VAL A 372 21.38 -19.42 -11.35
C VAL A 372 19.86 -19.49 -11.28
N TYR A 373 19.18 -18.34 -11.22
CA TYR A 373 17.73 -18.26 -10.99
C TYR A 373 16.93 -17.85 -12.22
N GLY A 374 17.57 -17.78 -13.39
CA GLY A 374 16.94 -17.22 -14.58
C GLY A 374 16.63 -15.72 -14.44
N PRO A 375 16.23 -15.05 -15.53
CA PRO A 375 15.73 -13.68 -15.45
C PRO A 375 14.40 -13.64 -14.69
N MET A 376 14.18 -12.61 -13.86
CA MET A 376 12.89 -12.37 -13.24
C MET A 376 11.80 -12.23 -14.33
N PRO A 377 10.76 -13.08 -14.33
CA PRO A 377 9.65 -12.94 -15.26
C PRO A 377 9.03 -11.54 -15.21
N SER A 378 8.70 -10.96 -16.36
CA SER A 378 7.97 -9.68 -16.43
C SER A 378 6.55 -9.75 -15.86
N THR A 379 6.00 -10.96 -15.81
CA THR A 379 4.74 -11.28 -15.15
C THR A 379 4.83 -12.64 -14.46
N PHE A 380 4.16 -12.80 -13.33
CA PHE A 380 4.07 -14.04 -12.58
C PHE A 380 2.73 -14.76 -12.78
N ARG A 381 2.74 -16.08 -12.62
CA ARG A 381 1.58 -16.88 -12.24
C ARG A 381 1.85 -17.49 -10.88
N PHE A 382 0.78 -17.81 -10.17
CA PHE A 382 0.84 -18.45 -8.86
C PHE A 382 0.15 -19.81 -8.90
N GLY A 383 0.62 -20.74 -8.10
CA GLY A 383 0.00 -22.06 -8.00
C GLY A 383 0.31 -22.74 -6.69
N PHE A 384 -0.43 -23.82 -6.45
CA PHE A 384 -0.22 -24.70 -5.32
C PHE A 384 -0.29 -26.14 -5.80
N GLY A 385 0.37 -27.04 -5.09
CA GLY A 385 0.15 -28.47 -5.26
C GLY A 385 0.63 -29.25 -4.06
N ALA A 386 0.16 -30.47 -3.93
CA ALA A 386 0.51 -31.35 -2.82
C ALA A 386 0.50 -32.78 -3.28
N SER A 387 1.24 -33.61 -2.57
CA SER A 387 1.23 -35.06 -2.76
C SER A 387 1.35 -35.75 -1.42
N THR A 388 0.81 -36.96 -1.32
CA THR A 388 0.95 -37.77 -0.11
C THR A 388 1.98 -38.88 -0.20
N GLY A 389 2.49 -39.19 -1.41
CA GLY A 389 3.42 -40.30 -1.60
C GLY A 389 2.89 -41.61 -1.04
N GLY A 390 3.62 -42.23 -0.13
CA GLY A 390 3.20 -43.46 0.58
C GLY A 390 2.28 -43.23 1.79
N SER A 391 1.95 -41.98 2.11
CA SER A 391 1.15 -41.56 3.27
C SER A 391 -0.23 -41.04 2.85
N ASP A 392 -0.98 -40.51 3.82
CA ASP A 392 -2.43 -40.26 3.75
C ASP A 392 -2.84 -38.94 4.44
N ASN A 393 -1.98 -37.91 4.34
CA ASN A 393 -2.26 -36.59 4.87
C ASN A 393 -3.29 -35.80 4.04
N VAL A 394 -4.19 -35.07 4.73
CA VAL A 394 -5.02 -34.05 4.10
C VAL A 394 -4.26 -32.74 4.04
N HIS A 395 -4.11 -32.20 2.83
CA HIS A 395 -3.50 -30.88 2.60
C HIS A 395 -4.55 -29.86 2.16
N GLU A 396 -4.75 -28.82 2.97
CA GLU A 396 -5.71 -27.75 2.72
C GLU A 396 -5.07 -26.36 2.77
N ILE A 397 -5.61 -25.43 1.97
CA ILE A 397 -5.15 -24.04 1.86
C ILE A 397 -6.34 -23.07 1.97
N THR A 398 -6.11 -21.95 2.65
CA THR A 398 -6.99 -20.78 2.65
C THR A 398 -6.15 -19.50 2.55
N CYS A 399 -6.83 -18.35 2.48
CA CYS A 399 -6.22 -17.03 2.66
C CYS A 399 -5.13 -16.63 1.64
N PHE A 400 -5.19 -17.07 0.39
CA PHE A 400 -4.23 -16.65 -0.63
C PHE A 400 -4.43 -15.17 -1.00
N GLN A 401 -3.37 -14.37 -0.89
CA GLN A 401 -3.36 -12.97 -1.29
C GLN A 401 -2.01 -12.59 -1.89
N VAL A 402 -2.04 -11.75 -2.93
CA VAL A 402 -0.87 -11.11 -3.52
C VAL A 402 -1.15 -9.61 -3.64
N VAL A 403 -0.26 -8.80 -3.07
CA VAL A 403 -0.24 -7.34 -3.22
C VAL A 403 1.14 -6.88 -3.70
N PRO A 404 1.29 -5.69 -4.28
CA PRO A 404 2.59 -5.14 -4.64
C PRO A 404 3.47 -4.96 -3.40
N ALA A 405 4.79 -5.06 -3.56
CA ALA A 405 5.72 -4.72 -2.48
C ALA A 405 5.94 -3.20 -2.38
N THR A 406 5.87 -2.50 -3.52
CA THR A 406 5.86 -1.03 -3.61
C THR A 406 4.56 -0.46 -3.06
N GLN A 407 4.63 0.61 -2.26
CA GLN A 407 3.47 1.24 -1.63
C GLN A 407 3.31 2.68 -2.13
N ALA A 408 2.08 3.09 -2.47
CA ALA A 408 1.80 4.50 -2.72
C ALA A 408 1.87 5.30 -1.42
N VAL A 409 2.28 6.56 -1.55
CA VAL A 409 2.50 7.49 -0.43
C VAL A 409 1.31 8.43 -0.24
N THR A 410 0.78 8.94 -1.35
CA THR A 410 -0.29 9.92 -1.38
C THR A 410 -1.18 9.72 -2.62
N SER A 411 -2.29 10.44 -2.69
CA SER A 411 -3.08 10.54 -3.92
C SER A 411 -2.26 11.19 -5.05
N PRO A 412 -2.52 10.82 -6.32
CA PRO A 412 -1.80 11.41 -7.45
C PRO A 412 -1.85 12.93 -7.46
N VAL A 413 -0.73 13.57 -7.76
CA VAL A 413 -0.62 15.03 -7.88
C VAL A 413 -0.97 15.44 -9.31
N ALA A 414 -1.86 16.42 -9.42
CA ALA A 414 -2.33 16.94 -10.68
C ALA A 414 -2.01 18.45 -10.80
N PRO A 415 -1.70 18.95 -12.01
CA PRO A 415 -1.68 20.39 -12.27
C PRO A 415 -3.05 21.03 -12.01
N VAL A 416 -3.08 22.33 -11.77
CA VAL A 416 -4.31 23.13 -11.50
C VAL A 416 -5.31 23.08 -12.66
N SER A 417 -4.84 22.85 -13.88
CA SER A 417 -5.64 22.70 -15.09
C SER A 417 -5.04 21.61 -15.98
N ILE A 418 -5.89 20.77 -16.57
CA ILE A 418 -5.46 19.62 -17.37
C ILE A 418 -6.02 19.70 -18.79
N SER A 419 -5.14 19.42 -19.77
CA SER A 419 -5.47 19.11 -21.16
C SER A 419 -4.93 17.73 -21.55
N GLY A 420 -5.31 17.20 -22.71
CA GLY A 420 -4.65 16.01 -23.27
C GLY A 420 -3.14 16.23 -23.38
N GLY A 421 -2.35 15.22 -23.01
CA GLY A 421 -0.88 15.28 -23.00
C GLY A 421 -0.25 15.92 -21.77
N SER A 422 -1.04 16.35 -20.78
CA SER A 422 -0.53 16.79 -19.47
C SER A 422 0.08 15.61 -18.69
N TYR A 423 0.81 15.89 -17.60
CA TYR A 423 1.31 14.85 -16.70
C TYR A 423 0.56 14.83 -15.37
N ILE A 424 0.31 13.62 -14.90
CA ILE A 424 -0.12 13.29 -13.53
C ILE A 424 1.05 12.63 -12.82
N TYR A 425 1.33 13.03 -11.59
CA TYR A 425 2.47 12.51 -10.84
C TYR A 425 2.00 11.56 -9.75
N SER A 426 2.69 10.44 -9.58
CA SER A 426 2.46 9.50 -8.49
C SER A 426 3.71 9.36 -7.64
N LEU A 427 3.51 9.21 -6.33
CA LEU A 427 4.57 8.98 -5.37
C LEU A 427 4.40 7.61 -4.73
N SER A 428 5.46 6.82 -4.76
CA SER A 428 5.50 5.51 -4.15
C SER A 428 6.87 5.20 -3.57
N SER A 429 6.94 4.23 -2.67
CA SER A 429 8.18 3.79 -2.06
C SER A 429 8.30 2.27 -2.09
N ASP A 430 9.48 1.80 -2.48
CA ASP A 430 9.92 0.45 -2.20
C ASP A 430 10.48 0.42 -0.77
N PRO A 431 10.01 -0.53 0.07
CA PRO A 431 10.51 -0.64 1.44
C PRO A 431 11.86 -1.38 1.53
N ASP A 432 12.25 -2.13 0.49
CA ASP A 432 13.48 -2.93 0.50
C ASP A 432 13.90 -3.34 -0.92
N PRO A 433 15.13 -3.08 -1.37
CA PRO A 433 15.94 -1.98 -0.85
C PRO A 433 15.14 -0.68 -0.97
N VAL A 434 15.47 0.30 -0.14
CA VAL A 434 14.71 1.55 -0.05
C VAL A 434 14.86 2.33 -1.36
N ALA A 435 13.75 2.63 -2.02
CA ALA A 435 13.73 3.46 -3.22
C ALA A 435 12.45 4.30 -3.26
N GLY A 436 12.59 5.61 -3.36
CA GLY A 436 11.47 6.53 -3.55
C GLY A 436 11.25 6.82 -5.02
N HIS A 437 10.00 6.77 -5.46
CA HIS A 437 9.60 6.98 -6.84
C HIS A 437 8.72 8.21 -6.95
N VAL A 438 9.07 9.12 -7.87
CA VAL A 438 8.19 10.21 -8.28
C VAL A 438 8.04 10.11 -9.78
N GLN A 439 6.90 9.60 -10.21
CA GLN A 439 6.67 9.15 -11.58
C GLN A 439 5.64 10.00 -12.29
N ALA A 440 5.93 10.41 -13.52
CA ALA A 440 4.97 11.11 -14.37
C ALA A 440 4.27 10.16 -15.34
N PHE A 441 2.95 10.27 -15.42
CA PHE A 441 2.11 9.54 -16.36
C PHE A 441 1.40 10.52 -17.27
N GLN A 442 1.46 10.28 -18.58
CA GLN A 442 0.83 11.14 -19.56
C GLN A 442 -0.68 10.93 -19.60
N THR A 443 -1.43 12.03 -19.58
CA THR A 443 -2.88 12.00 -19.79
C THR A 443 -3.19 11.68 -21.24
N VAL A 444 -4.20 10.83 -21.46
CA VAL A 444 -4.69 10.50 -22.79
C VAL A 444 -5.13 11.77 -23.54
N ALA A 445 -5.05 11.73 -24.87
CA ALA A 445 -5.55 12.80 -25.71
C ALA A 445 -7.06 13.05 -25.47
N THR A 446 -7.54 14.25 -25.79
CA THR A 446 -8.94 14.66 -25.60
C THR A 446 -9.91 13.58 -26.12
N PRO A 447 -10.93 13.18 -25.35
CA PRO A 447 -11.86 12.11 -25.74
C PRO A 447 -12.45 12.35 -27.13
N THR A 448 -12.39 11.34 -28.01
CA THR A 448 -12.93 11.43 -29.39
C THR A 448 -14.30 10.77 -29.54
N SER A 449 -14.76 10.04 -28.52
CA SER A 449 -16.08 9.40 -28.44
C SER A 449 -16.49 9.16 -26.99
N SER A 450 -17.75 8.76 -26.75
CA SER A 450 -18.24 8.36 -25.42
C SER A 450 -17.61 7.07 -24.87
N ALA A 451 -16.96 6.27 -25.72
CA ALA A 451 -16.23 5.07 -25.32
C ALA A 451 -14.76 5.37 -24.92
N SER A 452 -14.27 6.58 -25.18
CA SER A 452 -12.90 7.00 -24.82
C SER A 452 -12.76 7.14 -23.30
N ALA A 453 -11.53 6.97 -22.80
CA ALA A 453 -11.23 7.27 -21.41
C ALA A 453 -11.50 8.77 -21.11
N PRO A 454 -11.97 9.11 -19.89
CA PRO A 454 -12.17 10.49 -19.46
C PRO A 454 -10.97 11.41 -19.72
N LEU A 455 -11.23 12.70 -19.94
CA LEU A 455 -10.17 13.72 -19.94
C LEU A 455 -9.42 13.65 -18.60
N GLY A 456 -8.09 13.64 -18.66
CA GLY A 456 -7.23 13.57 -17.48
C GLY A 456 -6.95 12.14 -16.98
N THR A 457 -7.50 11.10 -17.61
CA THR A 457 -7.04 9.73 -17.38
C THR A 457 -5.58 9.60 -17.84
N ALA A 458 -4.71 9.08 -17.00
CA ALA A 458 -3.31 8.77 -17.35
C ALA A 458 -3.12 7.26 -17.45
N THR A 459 -2.48 6.77 -18.52
CA THR A 459 -2.28 5.32 -18.76
C THR A 459 -0.87 5.04 -19.26
N GLY A 460 -0.48 3.77 -19.25
CA GLY A 460 0.82 3.31 -19.73
C GLY A 460 1.92 3.39 -18.68
N ASN A 461 3.16 3.25 -19.14
CA ASN A 461 4.34 3.33 -18.28
C ASN A 461 4.62 4.79 -17.90
N ALA A 462 5.31 4.99 -16.78
CA ALA A 462 5.84 6.29 -16.42
C ALA A 462 6.76 6.82 -17.54
N ILE A 463 6.64 8.12 -17.85
CA ILE A 463 7.47 8.80 -18.84
C ILE A 463 8.89 9.03 -18.28
N TRP A 464 8.96 9.31 -16.98
CA TRP A 464 10.20 9.44 -16.21
C TRP A 464 9.93 9.08 -14.75
N ASP A 465 11.01 8.81 -14.02
CA ASP A 465 11.02 8.63 -12.57
C ASP A 465 12.16 9.47 -11.98
N ALA A 466 11.83 10.41 -11.11
CA ALA A 466 12.82 11.33 -10.57
C ALA A 466 13.86 10.62 -9.68
N GLY A 467 13.58 9.41 -9.20
CA GLY A 467 14.50 8.68 -8.34
C GLY A 467 15.73 8.11 -9.04
N ASP A 468 15.74 8.02 -10.38
CA ASP A 468 16.86 7.46 -11.12
C ASP A 468 18.07 8.42 -11.20
N SER A 469 19.23 7.85 -11.54
CA SER A 469 20.49 8.59 -11.66
C SER A 469 20.55 9.55 -12.86
N THR A 470 19.62 9.48 -13.81
CA THR A 470 19.57 10.39 -14.97
C THR A 470 18.86 11.68 -14.63
N HIS A 471 17.82 11.62 -13.78
CA HIS A 471 17.02 12.77 -13.35
C HIS A 471 17.52 13.40 -12.04
N MET A 472 18.25 12.65 -11.21
CA MET A 472 18.85 13.13 -9.95
C MET A 472 20.33 12.79 -9.81
N SER A 473 21.10 12.84 -10.90
CA SER A 473 22.54 12.53 -10.89
C SER A 473 23.32 13.18 -9.74
N ALA A 474 24.41 12.54 -9.32
CA ALA A 474 25.32 13.09 -8.31
C ALA A 474 25.81 14.51 -8.68
N THR A 475 26.02 14.80 -9.96
CA THR A 475 26.39 16.15 -10.45
C THR A 475 25.28 17.17 -10.19
N MET A 476 24.02 16.84 -10.50
CA MET A 476 22.88 17.71 -10.20
C MET A 476 22.72 17.91 -8.69
N ARG A 477 22.82 16.84 -7.89
CA ARG A 477 22.73 16.92 -6.43
C ARG A 477 23.87 17.78 -5.83
N THR A 478 25.10 17.62 -6.31
CA THR A 478 26.23 18.48 -5.86
C THR A 478 25.96 19.96 -6.11
N ALA A 479 25.35 20.29 -7.24
CA ALA A 479 25.08 21.68 -7.64
C ALA A 479 23.80 22.27 -7.03
N SER A 480 22.90 21.44 -6.52
CA SER A 480 21.52 21.87 -6.22
C SER A 480 20.96 21.36 -4.89
N LEU A 481 21.76 20.74 -4.02
CA LEU A 481 21.37 20.47 -2.64
C LEU A 481 21.75 21.65 -1.73
N TYR A 482 20.75 22.20 -1.06
CA TYR A 482 20.82 23.38 -0.21
C TYR A 482 20.47 23.03 1.23
N SER A 483 20.87 23.92 2.13
CA SER A 483 20.46 23.90 3.53
C SER A 483 20.35 25.32 4.06
N THR A 484 20.01 25.49 5.33
CA THR A 484 19.89 26.79 5.97
C THR A 484 21.18 27.16 6.71
N SER A 485 21.65 28.40 6.55
CA SER A 485 22.76 28.95 7.32
C SER A 485 22.41 29.10 8.81
N THR A 486 23.38 29.49 9.64
CA THR A 486 23.07 29.92 11.01
C THR A 486 22.13 31.13 11.01
N THR A 487 21.29 31.21 12.04
CA THR A 487 20.43 32.38 12.27
C THR A 487 21.29 33.57 12.66
N SER A 488 21.14 34.67 11.92
CA SER A 488 21.83 35.92 12.21
C SER A 488 21.35 36.51 13.54
N SER A 489 22.23 37.21 14.26
CA SER A 489 21.85 37.95 15.46
C SER A 489 20.67 38.89 15.17
N GLY A 490 19.61 38.82 15.98
CA GLY A 490 18.37 39.59 15.78
C GLY A 490 17.45 39.08 14.66
N GLY A 491 17.81 37.99 13.96
CA GLY A 491 16.94 37.34 12.99
C GLY A 491 15.77 36.59 13.64
N ALA A 492 14.74 36.30 12.86
CA ALA A 492 13.62 35.47 13.32
C ALA A 492 14.09 34.05 13.68
N VAL A 493 13.34 33.37 14.56
CA VAL A 493 13.68 32.02 15.06
C VAL A 493 13.91 31.06 13.89
N GLY A 494 15.08 30.44 13.83
CA GLY A 494 15.45 29.47 12.79
C GLY A 494 15.59 30.04 11.38
N SER A 495 15.63 31.37 11.23
CA SER A 495 15.83 32.01 9.93
C SER A 495 17.27 31.88 9.43
N GLY A 496 17.49 32.01 8.12
CA GLY A 496 18.81 32.00 7.51
C GLY A 496 18.77 32.05 5.99
N THR A 497 19.91 32.36 5.37
CA THR A 497 20.11 32.21 3.92
C THR A 497 20.18 30.73 3.54
N THR A 498 20.03 30.40 2.26
CA THR A 498 20.10 29.02 1.77
C THR A 498 21.37 28.72 0.96
N PRO A 499 22.55 28.52 1.59
CA PRO A 499 23.75 28.09 0.89
C PRO A 499 23.64 26.63 0.41
N LEU A 500 24.55 26.24 -0.49
CA LEU A 500 24.74 24.83 -0.85
C LEU A 500 25.12 24.01 0.39
N LEU A 501 24.67 22.76 0.45
CA LEU A 501 24.99 21.80 1.51
C LEU A 501 26.51 21.70 1.73
N THR A 502 27.27 21.64 0.63
CA THR A 502 28.74 21.58 0.59
C THR A 502 29.45 22.86 1.02
N SER A 503 28.69 23.93 1.27
CA SER A 503 29.20 25.23 1.73
C SER A 503 28.80 25.53 3.19
N LEU A 504 28.18 24.57 3.89
CA LEU A 504 27.82 24.75 5.30
C LEU A 504 29.05 24.72 6.21
N ASP A 505 28.94 25.44 7.33
CA ASP A 505 29.93 25.37 8.39
C ASP A 505 29.87 24.03 9.14
N SER A 506 30.99 23.65 9.74
CA SER A 506 31.12 22.37 10.45
C SER A 506 30.16 22.20 11.63
N ALA A 507 29.69 23.29 12.25
CA ALA A 507 28.75 23.20 13.36
C ALA A 507 27.33 22.81 12.91
N ALA A 508 27.02 22.90 11.61
CA ALA A 508 25.75 22.44 11.05
C ALA A 508 25.58 20.91 11.17
N PHE A 509 26.67 20.15 11.14
CA PHE A 509 26.66 18.69 11.11
C PHE A 509 26.68 18.02 12.51
N GLY A 510 26.67 18.80 13.60
CA GLY A 510 26.60 18.28 14.96
C GLY A 510 27.87 17.56 15.44
N THR A 511 27.71 16.69 16.44
CA THR A 511 28.79 15.89 17.06
C THR A 511 28.80 14.46 16.54
N TRP A 512 29.98 13.94 16.23
CA TRP A 512 30.18 12.66 15.55
C TRP A 512 30.27 11.46 16.50
N THR A 513 29.56 10.37 16.18
CA THR A 513 29.80 9.04 16.76
C THR A 513 30.47 8.15 15.72
N THR A 514 31.59 7.49 16.06
CA THR A 514 32.40 6.72 15.11
C THR A 514 31.59 5.58 14.48
N SER A 515 31.46 5.56 13.14
CA SER A 515 30.94 4.43 12.38
C SER A 515 32.09 3.71 11.65
N SER A 516 31.90 2.45 11.28
CA SER A 516 32.89 1.64 10.53
C SER A 516 33.18 2.17 9.12
N CYS A 517 32.35 3.09 8.59
CA CYS A 517 32.48 3.67 7.25
C CYS A 517 32.99 5.13 7.26
N LEU A 518 33.37 5.65 8.44
CA LEU A 518 34.03 6.94 8.62
C LEU A 518 35.44 6.72 9.19
N PRO A 519 36.52 7.24 8.56
CA PRO A 519 37.87 7.12 9.09
C PRO A 519 37.99 7.79 10.47
N SER A 520 38.63 7.09 11.42
CA SER A 520 38.91 7.65 12.75
C SER A 520 39.82 8.89 12.63
N GLY A 521 39.41 10.00 13.27
CA GLY A 521 40.20 11.25 13.32
C GLY A 521 39.98 12.23 12.16
N SER A 522 39.08 11.96 11.20
CA SER A 522 38.60 12.97 10.25
C SER A 522 37.41 13.77 10.82
N THR A 523 37.18 15.01 10.39
CA THR A 523 35.93 15.74 10.70
C THR A 523 34.71 15.14 10.00
N GLY A 524 34.88 14.12 9.13
CA GLY A 524 33.82 13.33 8.51
C GLY A 524 32.91 14.06 7.50
N ILE A 525 32.84 15.39 7.55
CA ILE A 525 31.90 16.24 6.80
C ILE A 525 31.94 15.94 5.30
N GLY A 526 33.11 16.03 4.67
CA GLY A 526 33.22 15.81 3.22
C GLY A 526 32.81 14.39 2.78
N ILE A 527 32.97 13.37 3.64
CA ILE A 527 32.51 12.01 3.33
C ILE A 527 30.99 11.91 3.41
N ILE A 528 30.40 12.62 4.37
CA ILE A 528 28.95 12.61 4.62
C ILE A 528 28.21 13.39 3.57
N GLU A 529 28.75 14.52 3.15
CA GLU A 529 28.29 15.24 1.97
C GLU A 529 28.29 14.29 0.76
N GLN A 530 29.36 13.54 0.54
CA GLN A 530 29.42 12.60 -0.59
C GLN A 530 28.39 11.48 -0.49
N TYR A 531 28.20 10.85 0.68
CA TYR A 531 27.13 9.85 0.85
C TYR A 531 25.72 10.46 0.71
N THR A 532 25.54 11.73 1.05
CA THR A 532 24.26 12.45 0.91
C THR A 532 23.99 12.82 -0.56
N ILE A 533 25.05 13.16 -1.31
CA ILE A 533 25.02 13.53 -2.72
C ILE A 533 24.85 12.29 -3.60
N ASP A 534 25.66 11.26 -3.39
CA ASP A 534 25.64 10.03 -4.16
C ASP A 534 25.58 8.82 -3.21
N PRO A 535 24.43 8.13 -3.14
CA PRO A 535 24.32 6.93 -2.30
C PRO A 535 25.25 5.81 -2.75
N ASN A 536 25.79 5.86 -3.98
CA ASN A 536 26.76 4.89 -4.49
C ASN A 536 28.21 5.26 -4.15
N TYR A 537 28.45 6.40 -3.51
CA TYR A 537 29.79 6.81 -3.14
C TYR A 537 30.48 5.73 -2.32
N THR A 538 31.75 5.48 -2.64
CA THR A 538 32.64 4.63 -1.85
C THR A 538 33.92 5.40 -1.54
N ASN A 539 34.38 5.27 -0.30
CA ASN A 539 35.69 5.79 0.10
C ASN A 539 36.83 4.78 -0.17
N GLY A 540 36.55 3.67 -0.86
CA GLY A 540 37.48 2.58 -1.17
C GLY A 540 37.51 1.43 -0.16
N THR A 541 37.00 1.62 1.07
CA THR A 541 36.94 0.57 2.11
C THR A 541 35.52 0.23 2.56
N CYS A 542 34.57 1.15 2.37
CA CYS A 542 33.15 0.94 2.60
C CYS A 542 32.32 1.58 1.47
N THR A 543 31.17 0.98 1.16
CA THR A 543 30.06 1.61 0.44
C THR A 543 28.90 1.72 1.41
N TYR A 544 28.38 2.94 1.61
CA TYR A 544 27.29 3.17 2.56
C TYR A 544 26.02 3.55 1.81
N LEU A 545 25.20 2.53 1.50
CA LEU A 545 23.93 2.71 0.81
C LEU A 545 22.77 3.02 1.75
N ALA A 546 22.94 2.88 3.07
CA ALA A 546 21.85 3.11 4.01
C ALA A 546 20.58 2.28 3.74
N GLY A 547 20.74 1.05 3.20
CA GLY A 547 19.60 0.24 2.75
C GLY A 547 18.92 0.75 1.46
N ARG A 548 19.38 1.86 0.88
CA ARG A 548 18.91 2.35 -0.43
C ARG A 548 19.29 1.40 -1.56
N LYS A 549 18.49 1.43 -2.61
CA LYS A 549 18.74 0.74 -3.86
C LYS A 549 20.02 1.27 -4.52
N PRO A 550 21.00 0.41 -4.89
CA PRO A 550 22.15 0.83 -5.69
C PRO A 550 21.71 1.54 -6.98
N GLY A 551 22.33 2.68 -7.28
CA GLY A 551 22.02 3.50 -8.46
C GLY A 551 20.79 4.40 -8.32
N TRP A 552 20.08 4.34 -7.18
CA TRP A 552 18.86 5.10 -6.94
C TRP A 552 19.10 6.26 -5.98
N MET A 553 18.70 7.47 -6.40
CA MET A 553 19.12 8.72 -5.77
C MET A 553 18.15 9.18 -4.67
N LEU A 554 16.86 8.85 -4.80
CA LEU A 554 15.85 9.19 -3.80
C LEU A 554 15.79 8.19 -2.65
N GLY A 555 15.70 8.71 -1.43
CA GLY A 555 15.35 7.91 -0.25
C GLY A 555 13.92 7.34 -0.36
N GLY A 556 13.51 6.59 0.65
CA GLY A 556 12.13 6.10 0.73
C GLY A 556 11.16 7.23 1.03
N MET A 557 9.89 6.88 1.07
CA MET A 557 8.81 7.80 1.47
C MET A 557 7.81 7.07 2.36
N SER A 558 7.20 7.81 3.29
CA SER A 558 6.16 7.34 4.21
C SER A 558 4.80 7.90 3.80
N SER A 559 3.70 7.40 4.37
CA SER A 559 2.37 7.97 4.15
C SER A 559 2.20 9.41 4.67
N ASN A 560 3.18 9.91 5.44
CA ASN A 560 3.17 11.25 6.00
C ASN A 560 4.02 12.23 5.16
N ASP A 561 4.76 11.75 4.17
CA ASP A 561 5.39 12.61 3.17
C ASP A 561 4.34 13.28 2.28
N SER A 562 4.69 14.46 1.78
CA SER A 562 3.77 15.32 1.03
C SER A 562 4.30 15.65 -0.34
N ALA A 563 3.39 15.96 -1.26
CA ALA A 563 3.72 16.41 -2.60
C ALA A 563 2.69 17.41 -3.12
N GLY A 564 3.15 18.29 -3.99
CA GLY A 564 2.32 19.36 -4.55
C GLY A 564 2.87 19.90 -5.86
N PHE A 565 1.97 20.45 -6.67
CA PHE A 565 2.34 21.08 -7.93
C PHE A 565 2.58 22.58 -7.72
N LEU A 566 3.77 23.06 -8.05
CA LEU A 566 4.11 24.48 -8.01
C LEU A 566 3.87 25.12 -9.38
N ALA A 567 2.72 25.76 -9.52
CA ALA A 567 2.36 26.57 -10.69
C ALA A 567 2.84 28.04 -10.53
N PRO A 568 2.86 28.85 -11.59
CA PRO A 568 3.01 30.32 -11.49
C PRO A 568 2.00 30.96 -10.54
N PRO A 569 2.34 32.06 -9.83
CA PRO A 569 1.45 32.70 -8.84
C PRO A 569 0.09 33.05 -9.42
N GLY A 570 -0.98 32.79 -8.68
CA GLY A 570 -2.34 33.00 -9.20
C GLY A 570 -3.44 32.80 -8.17
N ASN A 571 -3.14 32.98 -6.89
CA ASN A 571 -4.10 32.81 -5.82
C ASN A 571 -5.15 33.95 -5.89
N ALA A 572 -6.39 33.59 -6.19
CA ALA A 572 -7.47 34.55 -6.35
C ALA A 572 -7.80 35.32 -5.05
N ASN A 573 -7.53 34.72 -3.88
CA ASN A 573 -7.78 35.35 -2.59
C ASN A 573 -6.83 36.53 -2.31
N LEU A 574 -5.79 36.71 -3.13
CA LEU A 574 -4.80 37.77 -2.98
C LEU A 574 -4.95 38.88 -4.02
N LEU A 575 -5.89 38.76 -4.97
CA LEU A 575 -6.04 39.71 -6.10
C LEU A 575 -6.37 41.14 -5.66
N SER A 576 -7.03 41.31 -4.52
CA SER A 576 -7.35 42.63 -3.96
C SER A 576 -6.19 43.27 -3.19
N LEU A 577 -5.11 42.54 -2.92
CA LEU A 577 -4.00 43.04 -2.12
C LEU A 577 -3.01 43.86 -2.97
N PRO A 578 -2.52 45.01 -2.47
CA PRO A 578 -1.62 45.88 -3.22
C PRO A 578 -0.35 45.15 -3.70
N GLY A 579 0.01 45.38 -4.97
CA GLY A 579 1.20 44.81 -5.60
C GLY A 579 1.08 43.35 -6.09
N TYR A 580 0.07 42.59 -5.65
CA TYR A 580 -0.01 41.15 -5.95
C TYR A 580 -0.20 40.85 -7.44
N VAL A 581 -1.10 41.57 -8.13
CA VAL A 581 -1.37 41.35 -9.55
C VAL A 581 -0.09 41.58 -10.38
N ALA A 582 0.67 42.63 -10.07
CA ALA A 582 1.94 42.91 -10.74
C ALA A 582 2.99 41.82 -10.46
N PHE A 583 3.06 41.31 -9.22
CA PHE A 583 3.90 40.17 -8.87
C PHE A 583 3.51 38.90 -9.65
N ALA A 584 2.22 38.57 -9.70
CA ALA A 584 1.74 37.41 -10.44
C ALA A 584 2.02 37.50 -11.94
N GLN A 585 1.86 38.68 -12.53
CA GLN A 585 2.21 38.94 -13.93
C GLN A 585 3.70 38.81 -14.20
N ALA A 586 4.55 39.31 -13.30
CA ALA A 586 6.01 39.21 -13.42
C ALA A 586 6.51 37.76 -13.33
N ASN A 587 5.74 36.87 -12.69
CA ASN A 587 6.07 35.46 -12.49
C ASN A 587 5.25 34.51 -13.37
N LYS A 588 4.48 35.02 -14.35
CA LYS A 588 3.58 34.20 -15.18
C LYS A 588 4.30 33.10 -15.98
N SER A 589 5.57 33.33 -16.30
CA SER A 589 6.43 32.41 -17.06
C SER A 589 7.31 31.54 -16.16
N ARG A 590 7.08 31.53 -14.84
CA ARG A 590 7.80 30.68 -13.90
C ARG A 590 7.72 29.21 -14.35
N GLU A 591 8.87 28.54 -14.31
CA GLU A 591 8.96 27.11 -14.57
C GLU A 591 8.12 26.32 -13.56
N LYS A 592 7.42 25.30 -14.05
CA LYS A 592 6.51 24.48 -13.24
C LYS A 592 7.33 23.40 -12.56
N ALA A 593 7.10 23.19 -11.27
CA ALA A 593 7.81 22.16 -10.53
C ALA A 593 6.85 21.22 -9.82
N VAL A 594 7.29 19.98 -9.59
CA VAL A 594 6.68 19.09 -8.60
C VAL A 594 7.52 19.20 -7.34
N LEU A 595 6.87 19.59 -6.24
CA LEU A 595 7.46 19.63 -4.91
C LEU A 595 7.12 18.34 -4.19
N PHE A 596 8.07 17.77 -3.46
CA PHE A 596 7.81 16.61 -2.61
C PHE A 596 8.84 16.46 -1.50
N THR A 597 8.46 15.81 -0.41
CA THR A 597 9.38 15.43 0.66
C THR A 597 9.78 13.96 0.56
N SER A 598 10.94 13.63 1.10
CA SER A 598 11.41 12.25 1.23
C SER A 598 12.05 12.03 2.60
N ASN A 599 12.09 10.77 3.01
CA ASN A 599 12.70 10.35 4.27
C ASN A 599 14.23 10.47 4.31
N ASP A 600 14.85 10.85 3.20
CA ASP A 600 16.26 11.25 3.17
C ASP A 600 16.50 12.66 3.74
N GLY A 601 15.44 13.34 4.18
CA GLY A 601 15.51 14.60 4.90
C GLY A 601 15.59 15.82 3.99
N PHE A 602 15.16 15.70 2.74
CA PHE A 602 15.03 16.82 1.81
C PHE A 602 13.58 17.07 1.40
N LEU A 603 13.26 18.35 1.25
CA LEU A 603 12.19 18.84 0.39
C LEU A 603 12.81 19.09 -1.00
N TYR A 604 12.30 18.40 -2.02
CA TYR A 604 12.77 18.51 -3.39
C TYR A 604 11.84 19.34 -4.26
N ALA A 605 12.42 19.95 -5.28
CA ALA A 605 11.72 20.42 -6.47
C ALA A 605 12.35 19.77 -7.72
N ILE A 606 11.50 19.20 -8.56
CA ILE A 606 11.87 18.68 -9.88
C ILE A 606 11.10 19.43 -10.97
N ASP A 607 11.69 19.57 -12.14
CA ASP A 607 11.00 20.13 -13.29
C ASP A 607 9.82 19.22 -13.66
N ALA A 608 8.63 19.82 -13.74
CA ALA A 608 7.40 19.08 -13.95
C ALA A 608 7.33 18.41 -15.34
N THR A 609 8.17 18.81 -16.28
CA THR A 609 8.17 18.24 -17.64
C THR A 609 9.20 17.14 -17.80
N SER A 610 10.44 17.40 -17.42
CA SER A 610 11.58 16.52 -17.62
C SER A 610 11.87 15.59 -16.44
N GLY A 611 11.35 15.88 -15.24
CA GLY A 611 11.66 15.12 -14.03
C GLY A 611 13.02 15.45 -13.41
N ASN A 612 13.83 16.31 -14.04
CA ASN A 612 15.17 16.65 -13.55
C ASN A 612 15.13 17.43 -12.24
N LEU A 613 16.09 17.16 -11.36
CA LEU A 613 16.31 17.92 -10.12
C LEU A 613 16.52 19.40 -10.43
N ILE A 614 15.68 20.24 -9.82
CA ILE A 614 15.92 21.67 -9.74
C ILE A 614 16.75 21.97 -8.49
N TRP A 615 16.24 21.55 -7.32
CA TRP A 615 16.91 21.68 -6.04
C TRP A 615 16.35 20.71 -4.99
N GLY A 616 17.15 20.43 -3.96
CA GLY A 616 16.71 19.84 -2.71
C GLY A 616 17.11 20.73 -1.55
N TRP A 617 16.28 20.87 -0.53
CA TRP A 617 16.57 21.68 0.66
C TRP A 617 16.35 20.88 1.95
N MET A 618 17.34 20.92 2.84
CA MET A 618 17.29 20.33 4.18
C MET A 618 17.44 21.43 5.24
N PRO A 619 16.51 21.58 6.19
CA PRO A 619 16.67 22.52 7.30
C PRO A 619 17.95 22.26 8.10
N ARG A 620 18.61 23.32 8.57
CA ARG A 620 19.84 23.20 9.37
C ARG A 620 19.73 22.23 10.56
N PRO A 621 18.65 22.22 11.35
CA PRO A 621 18.51 21.25 12.44
C PRO A 621 18.58 19.80 11.95
N PHE A 622 18.10 19.51 10.74
CA PHE A 622 18.11 18.17 10.17
C PHE A 622 19.51 17.73 9.71
N VAL A 623 20.31 18.67 9.19
CA VAL A 623 21.72 18.41 8.84
C VAL A 623 22.51 17.88 10.04
N SER A 624 22.23 18.38 11.25
CA SER A 624 22.95 17.95 12.46
C SER A 624 22.77 16.46 12.78
N TYR A 625 21.74 15.82 12.24
CA TYR A 625 21.50 14.40 12.42
C TYR A 625 22.31 13.53 11.46
N LEU A 626 22.77 14.05 10.31
CA LEU A 626 23.76 13.37 9.45
C LEU A 626 25.05 13.04 10.22
N GLY A 627 25.29 13.79 11.31
CA GLY A 627 26.27 13.62 12.39
C GLY A 627 26.42 12.22 13.00
N ASN A 628 25.34 11.45 13.04
CA ASN A 628 25.25 10.24 13.85
C ASN A 628 25.16 8.98 12.98
N ALA A 629 25.74 7.85 13.43
CA ALA A 629 25.76 6.59 12.66
C ALA A 629 24.38 6.08 12.17
N PRO A 630 23.24 6.30 12.87
CA PRO A 630 21.90 6.06 12.33
C PRO A 630 21.39 7.16 11.39
N GLY A 631 21.91 8.38 11.48
CA GLY A 631 21.33 9.56 10.83
C GLY A 631 21.74 9.81 9.38
N LEU A 632 22.55 8.94 8.78
CA LEU A 632 22.68 8.86 7.32
C LEU A 632 21.60 7.95 6.69
N VAL A 633 20.85 7.17 7.49
CA VAL A 633 19.76 6.25 7.05
C VAL A 633 18.46 6.60 7.73
N GLY A 634 17.44 7.06 7.00
CA GLY A 634 16.13 7.32 7.61
C GLY A 634 16.26 8.22 8.82
N ALA A 635 16.97 9.35 8.64
CA ALA A 635 17.27 10.29 9.71
C ALA A 635 15.96 10.59 10.44
N THR A 636 15.93 10.25 11.72
CA THR A 636 14.73 10.50 12.51
C THR A 636 14.61 11.94 12.95
N CYS A 637 15.65 12.75 12.70
CA CYS A 637 15.72 14.17 13.02
C CYS A 637 15.20 14.52 14.42
N GLY A 638 15.41 13.61 15.39
CA GLY A 638 14.98 13.78 16.78
C GLY A 638 13.61 13.20 17.11
N ASN A 639 12.90 12.59 16.17
CA ASN A 639 11.63 11.90 16.40
C ASN A 639 11.86 10.43 16.79
N THR A 640 11.69 10.09 18.07
CA THR A 640 11.81 8.73 18.59
C THR A 640 10.50 7.94 18.55
N VAL A 641 9.39 8.54 18.10
CA VAL A 641 8.05 7.95 18.18
C VAL A 641 7.45 7.82 16.78
N LYS A 642 7.24 6.56 16.36
CA LYS A 642 6.82 6.09 15.01
C LYS A 642 7.86 6.34 13.94
N ASN A 643 8.41 5.28 13.33
CA ASN A 643 9.08 5.20 12.00
C ASN A 643 9.67 6.51 11.40
N GLY A 644 10.28 7.37 12.24
CA GLY A 644 10.17 8.81 12.04
C GLY A 644 11.11 9.29 10.95
N ALA A 645 10.57 9.82 9.87
CA ALA A 645 11.35 10.53 8.87
C ALA A 645 11.43 12.02 9.23
N CYS A 646 12.52 12.69 8.87
CA CYS A 646 12.68 14.13 9.10
C CYS A 646 11.53 14.96 8.54
N PHE A 647 10.97 14.59 7.40
CA PHE A 647 9.86 15.30 6.75
C PHE A 647 8.50 14.62 6.90
N ASP A 648 8.31 13.75 7.90
CA ASP A 648 6.95 13.32 8.26
C ASP A 648 6.12 14.56 8.65
N GLY A 649 5.18 14.91 7.76
CA GLY A 649 4.39 16.13 7.82
C GLY A 649 4.08 16.70 6.43
N GLN A 650 3.10 17.59 6.38
CA GLN A 650 2.64 18.17 5.12
C GLN A 650 3.15 19.59 4.89
N PHE A 651 3.16 20.03 3.63
CA PHE A 651 3.43 21.41 3.26
C PHE A 651 2.35 22.00 2.36
N THR A 652 2.33 23.32 2.30
CA THR A 652 1.53 24.11 1.36
C THR A 652 2.40 25.17 0.70
N THR A 653 1.92 25.71 -0.42
CA THR A 653 2.56 26.83 -1.12
C THR A 653 1.70 28.08 -1.00
N ILE A 654 2.34 29.23 -0.78
CA ILE A 654 1.63 30.50 -0.64
C ILE A 654 2.49 31.65 -1.15
N ASP A 655 1.84 32.64 -1.78
CA ASP A 655 2.49 33.92 -2.01
C ASP A 655 2.25 34.84 -0.81
N ALA A 656 3.31 35.41 -0.24
CA ALA A 656 3.22 36.27 0.93
C ALA A 656 3.94 37.60 0.74
N VAL A 657 3.36 38.65 1.33
CA VAL A 657 3.90 40.01 1.28
C VAL A 657 4.63 40.37 2.56
N ASN A 658 5.84 40.94 2.43
CA ASN A 658 6.67 41.31 3.59
C ASN A 658 6.26 42.63 4.26
N THR A 659 5.40 43.44 3.64
CA THR A 659 4.88 44.70 4.18
C THR A 659 3.50 45.02 3.60
N THR A 660 2.68 45.75 4.35
CA THR A 660 1.40 46.30 3.86
C THR A 660 1.49 47.78 3.51
N ALA A 661 2.53 48.47 3.99
CA ALA A 661 2.74 49.88 3.71
C ALA A 661 3.26 50.07 2.28
N ASN A 662 2.39 50.55 1.38
CA ASN A 662 2.71 50.81 -0.03
C ASN A 662 3.32 49.59 -0.75
N ALA A 663 2.75 48.40 -0.54
CA ALA A 663 3.29 47.17 -1.10
C ALA A 663 3.32 47.19 -2.65
N THR A 664 4.47 46.84 -3.20
CA THR A 664 4.72 46.71 -4.64
C THR A 664 5.05 45.26 -4.98
N ALA A 665 5.20 44.93 -6.27
CA ALA A 665 5.52 43.58 -6.71
C ALA A 665 6.80 42.99 -6.07
N SER A 666 7.81 43.82 -5.75
CA SER A 666 9.06 43.36 -5.12
C SER A 666 8.92 42.98 -3.65
N ASN A 667 7.79 43.31 -3.02
CA ASN A 667 7.50 42.95 -1.63
C ASN A 667 6.88 41.55 -1.50
N TRP A 668 6.47 40.96 -2.62
CA TRP A 668 5.86 39.63 -2.69
C TRP A 668 6.90 38.57 -3.04
N ALA A 669 6.73 37.39 -2.44
CA ALA A 669 7.43 36.18 -2.85
C ALA A 669 6.57 34.94 -2.65
N THR A 670 6.94 33.85 -3.33
CA THR A 670 6.33 32.54 -3.10
C THR A 670 7.10 31.80 -2.00
N TYR A 671 6.38 31.12 -1.12
CA TYR A 671 6.90 30.38 0.01
C TYR A 671 6.37 28.96 0.02
N ILE A 672 7.18 28.04 0.50
CA ILE A 672 6.75 26.70 0.92
C ILE A 672 6.71 26.71 2.44
N VAL A 673 5.53 26.47 2.99
CA VAL A 673 5.29 26.50 4.43
C VAL A 673 4.88 25.10 4.87
N GLY A 674 5.61 24.53 5.82
CA GLY A 674 5.47 23.11 6.12
C GLY A 674 5.64 22.74 7.57
N THR A 675 5.09 21.57 7.87
CA THR A 675 5.22 20.80 9.10
C THR A 675 6.14 19.61 8.80
N ALA A 676 7.00 19.25 9.73
CA ALA A 676 7.98 18.19 9.59
C ALA A 676 8.26 17.54 10.95
N ALA A 677 9.01 16.43 10.95
CA ALA A 677 9.39 15.65 12.12
C ALA A 677 8.19 15.34 13.05
N GLY A 678 7.08 14.85 12.46
CA GLY A 678 5.86 14.50 13.18
C GLY A 678 5.12 15.68 13.81
N GLY A 679 5.43 16.91 13.36
CA GLY A 679 4.92 18.16 13.93
C GLY A 679 5.75 18.74 15.08
N SER A 680 6.99 18.30 15.26
CA SER A 680 7.95 18.98 16.15
C SER A 680 8.68 20.14 15.45
N TYR A 681 8.66 20.20 14.12
CA TYR A 681 9.35 21.23 13.35
C TYR A 681 8.42 21.88 12.32
N HIS A 682 8.44 23.21 12.24
CA HIS A 682 7.63 24.00 11.29
C HIS A 682 8.51 25.05 10.63
N TYR A 683 8.29 25.34 9.35
CA TYR A 683 9.17 26.23 8.59
C TYR A 683 8.44 27.03 7.51
N ALA A 684 9.08 28.11 7.06
CA ALA A 684 8.78 28.76 5.78
C ALA A 684 10.06 28.97 4.96
N LEU A 685 10.06 28.43 3.75
CA LEU A 685 11.12 28.53 2.76
C LEU A 685 10.69 29.49 1.65
N GLN A 686 11.41 30.60 1.50
CA GLN A 686 11.22 31.58 0.45
C GLN A 686 11.87 31.13 -0.86
N LEU A 687 11.16 31.33 -1.97
CA LEU A 687 11.65 31.06 -3.33
C LEU A 687 11.96 32.36 -4.08
N THR A 688 12.85 32.29 -5.08
CA THR A 688 13.17 33.39 -5.98
C THR A 688 11.94 33.91 -6.72
N THR A 689 11.94 35.23 -6.98
CA THR A 689 10.84 35.92 -7.66
C THR A 689 11.34 36.62 -8.93
N ASN A 690 10.43 36.83 -9.88
CA ASN A 690 10.61 37.61 -11.12
C ASN A 690 11.65 37.01 -12.10
N THR A 691 11.75 35.68 -12.15
CA THR A 691 12.64 34.98 -13.09
C THR A 691 11.86 34.18 -14.13
N SER A 692 12.36 34.15 -15.37
CA SER A 692 11.87 33.29 -16.46
C SER A 692 12.36 31.83 -16.33
N GLY A 693 12.60 31.34 -15.11
CA GLY A 693 13.20 30.03 -14.86
C GLY A 693 12.75 29.41 -13.55
N ALA A 694 13.47 28.39 -13.11
CA ALA A 694 13.17 27.63 -11.92
C ALA A 694 13.12 28.49 -10.63
N PRO A 695 12.12 28.28 -9.76
CA PRO A 695 12.04 28.96 -8.48
C PRO A 695 13.04 28.35 -7.49
N MET A 696 14.17 29.02 -7.22
CA MET A 696 15.22 28.53 -6.33
C MET A 696 14.97 28.94 -4.86
N PRO A 697 15.40 28.15 -3.85
CA PRO A 697 15.36 28.59 -2.46
C PRO A 697 16.31 29.79 -2.25
N THR A 698 15.86 30.80 -1.51
CA THR A 698 16.69 31.97 -1.18
C THR A 698 16.93 32.13 0.31
N ASN A 699 15.88 31.91 1.12
CA ASN A 699 15.93 32.07 2.57
C ASN A 699 14.96 31.09 3.24
N GLN A 700 15.34 30.57 4.39
CA GLN A 700 14.36 30.15 5.39
C GLN A 700 13.99 31.37 6.22
N THR A 701 12.74 31.84 6.14
CA THR A 701 12.32 33.03 6.90
C THR A 701 12.10 32.75 8.37
N TRP A 702 11.76 31.50 8.71
CA TRP A 702 11.69 31.01 10.09
C TRP A 702 11.68 29.48 10.14
N GLY A 703 12.04 28.94 11.30
CA GLY A 703 12.08 27.51 11.62
C GLY A 703 11.83 27.29 13.11
N VAL A 704 10.60 26.91 13.46
CA VAL A 704 10.18 26.69 14.85
C VAL A 704 10.39 25.21 15.18
N SER A 705 11.21 24.94 16.20
CA SER A 705 11.41 23.59 16.75
C SER A 705 10.87 23.51 18.18
N VAL A 706 10.07 22.49 18.46
CA VAL A 706 9.50 22.21 19.78
C VAL A 706 9.92 20.81 20.21
N ALA A 707 10.82 20.71 21.19
CA ALA A 707 11.29 19.44 21.71
C ALA A 707 10.15 18.59 22.29
N GLY A 708 10.05 17.33 21.86
CA GLY A 708 8.96 16.42 22.24
C GLY A 708 7.57 16.86 21.74
N GLY A 709 7.52 17.82 20.82
CA GLY A 709 6.30 18.32 20.21
C GLY A 709 5.75 17.37 19.15
N SER A 710 4.43 17.38 18.95
CA SER A 710 3.76 16.78 17.80
C SER A 710 2.59 17.65 17.36
N SER A 711 2.20 17.59 16.10
CA SER A 711 1.06 18.36 15.58
C SER A 711 -0.10 17.45 15.23
N PRO A 712 -1.34 17.83 15.60
CA PRO A 712 -2.53 17.14 15.16
C PRO A 712 -2.55 16.89 13.64
N GLN A 713 -2.76 15.63 13.24
CA GLN A 713 -2.81 15.17 11.84
C GLN A 713 -1.57 15.48 10.99
N GLU A 714 -0.48 15.99 11.59
CA GLU A 714 0.75 16.40 10.89
C GLU A 714 0.48 17.32 9.68
N GLN A 715 -0.63 18.08 9.76
CA GLN A 715 -1.14 18.93 8.68
C GLN A 715 -0.14 20.04 8.35
N ALA A 716 -0.13 20.48 7.09
CA ALA A 716 0.58 21.68 6.68
C ALA A 716 0.03 22.88 7.46
N PRO A 717 0.86 23.87 7.82
CA PRO A 717 0.38 25.06 8.47
C PRO A 717 -0.70 25.73 7.61
N VAL A 718 -1.82 26.07 8.22
CA VAL A 718 -2.94 26.70 7.53
C VAL A 718 -2.61 28.16 7.31
N ILE A 719 -2.80 28.67 6.09
CA ILE A 719 -2.50 30.07 5.78
C ILE A 719 -3.74 30.94 5.99
N ALA A 720 -3.62 31.91 6.89
CA ALA A 720 -4.59 32.99 7.05
C ALA A 720 -4.08 34.31 6.47
N THR A 721 -4.99 35.12 5.91
CA THR A 721 -4.68 36.51 5.55
C THR A 721 -5.23 37.43 6.62
N ILE A 722 -4.34 38.03 7.40
CA ILE A 722 -4.65 38.87 8.55
C ILE A 722 -4.09 40.25 8.27
N ASN A 723 -4.95 41.27 8.30
CA ASN A 723 -4.57 42.67 8.04
C ASN A 723 -3.74 42.86 6.75
N GLY A 724 -4.01 42.07 5.71
CA GLY A 724 -3.34 42.13 4.42
C GLY A 724 -2.02 41.35 4.30
N GLN A 725 -1.60 40.62 5.34
CA GLN A 725 -0.41 39.75 5.30
C GLN A 725 -0.76 38.29 5.57
N GLN A 726 0.11 37.39 5.14
CA GLN A 726 -0.08 35.95 5.27
C GLN A 726 0.58 35.43 6.54
N TYR A 727 -0.19 34.69 7.34
CA TYR A 727 0.23 34.05 8.58
C TYR A 727 0.06 32.54 8.46
N ALA A 728 1.07 31.80 8.90
CA ALA A 728 1.02 30.36 9.11
C ALA A 728 0.43 30.07 10.48
N LEU A 729 -0.62 29.24 10.51
CA LEU A 729 -1.34 28.83 11.71
C LEU A 729 -1.08 27.34 11.96
N PHE A 730 -0.65 27.00 13.17
CA PHE A 730 -0.42 25.61 13.55
C PHE A 730 -0.52 25.39 15.06
N THR A 731 -0.74 24.15 15.45
CA THR A 731 -0.82 23.73 16.85
C THR A 731 0.23 22.68 17.15
N VAL A 732 0.88 22.80 18.30
CA VAL A 732 1.86 21.82 18.80
C VAL A 732 1.41 21.30 20.16
N ASN A 733 1.28 19.99 20.26
CA ASN A 733 1.02 19.24 21.48
C ASN A 733 2.34 18.87 22.15
N THR A 734 2.39 19.01 23.47
CA THR A 734 3.52 18.55 24.30
C THR A 734 3.01 17.78 25.50
N THR A 735 3.64 16.65 25.79
CA THR A 735 3.28 15.78 26.92
C THR A 735 4.35 15.80 27.98
N THR A 736 4.01 16.31 29.17
CA THR A 736 4.91 16.34 30.33
C THR A 736 4.25 15.61 31.48
N SER A 737 4.93 14.62 32.04
CA SER A 737 4.42 13.79 33.16
C SER A 737 3.02 13.20 32.89
N GLY A 738 2.79 12.73 31.66
CA GLY A 738 1.52 12.14 31.23
C GLY A 738 0.39 13.13 30.91
N THR A 739 0.61 14.44 31.08
CA THR A 739 -0.38 15.48 30.73
C THR A 739 -0.03 16.10 29.39
N THR A 740 -0.95 16.03 28.43
CA THR A 740 -0.83 16.67 27.11
C THR A 740 -1.38 18.08 27.15
N THR A 741 -0.66 19.05 26.60
CA THR A 741 -1.13 20.43 26.41
C THR A 741 -0.90 20.87 24.97
N SER A 742 -1.83 21.68 24.44
CA SER A 742 -1.76 22.21 23.08
C SER A 742 -1.43 23.70 23.10
N LYS A 743 -0.50 24.12 22.24
CA LYS A 743 -0.17 25.52 22.02
C LYS A 743 -0.41 25.91 20.57
N PHE A 744 -1.10 27.03 20.36
CA PHE A 744 -1.37 27.62 19.06
C PHE A 744 -0.29 28.65 18.69
N TYR A 745 0.09 28.67 17.42
CA TYR A 745 1.09 29.55 16.84
C TYR A 745 0.49 30.33 15.66
N GLU A 746 0.89 31.59 15.56
CA GLU A 746 0.63 32.46 14.43
C GLU A 746 1.93 33.10 14.01
N VAL A 747 2.44 32.73 12.84
CA VAL A 747 3.74 33.18 12.36
C VAL A 747 3.58 33.86 11.02
N ASN A 748 3.95 35.14 10.92
CA ASN A 748 3.95 35.84 9.65
C ASN A 748 4.90 35.12 8.68
N VAL A 749 4.39 34.69 7.52
CA VAL A 749 5.12 33.83 6.58
C VAL A 749 6.39 34.53 6.07
N ALA A 750 6.28 35.80 5.70
CA ALA A 750 7.35 36.54 5.05
C ALA A 750 8.38 37.12 6.03
N THR A 751 7.98 37.45 7.27
CA THR A 751 8.86 38.14 8.23
C THR A 751 9.30 37.26 9.41
N GLY A 752 8.60 36.15 9.67
CA GLY A 752 8.82 35.31 10.85
C GLY A 752 8.36 35.93 12.17
N ALA A 753 7.70 37.11 12.13
CA ALA A 753 7.09 37.70 13.31
C ALA A 753 6.08 36.72 13.93
N GLY A 754 6.18 36.50 15.24
CA GLY A 754 5.37 35.52 15.96
C GLY A 754 6.02 34.14 16.16
N ALA A 755 7.14 33.84 15.49
CA ALA A 755 7.80 32.51 15.58
C ALA A 755 8.30 32.15 17.00
N SER A 756 8.60 33.14 17.84
CA SER A 756 9.03 32.95 19.24
C SER A 756 7.87 32.94 20.25
N THR A 757 6.64 33.14 19.80
CA THR A 757 5.47 33.31 20.66
C THR A 757 4.40 32.26 20.35
N SER A 758 3.79 31.71 21.39
CA SER A 758 2.65 30.80 21.28
C SER A 758 1.72 30.97 22.47
N ALA A 759 0.51 30.45 22.34
CA ALA A 759 -0.51 30.54 23.39
C ALA A 759 -1.10 29.17 23.71
N LYS A 760 -1.30 28.88 24.99
CA LYS A 760 -1.93 27.64 25.43
C LYS A 760 -3.43 27.68 25.07
N LEU A 761 -3.91 26.63 24.40
CA LEU A 761 -5.34 26.45 24.14
C LEU A 761 -6.06 25.95 25.41
N PRO A 762 -7.37 26.27 25.58
CA PRO A 762 -8.15 25.80 26.72
C PRO A 762 -8.53 24.31 26.64
N PHE A 763 -8.21 23.65 25.52
CA PHE A 763 -8.46 22.23 25.24
C PHE A 763 -7.20 21.56 24.66
N VAL A 764 -7.23 20.24 24.54
CA VAL A 764 -6.19 19.46 23.85
C VAL A 764 -6.63 19.23 22.41
N ALA A 765 -6.01 19.95 21.46
CA ALA A 765 -6.30 19.84 20.04
C ALA A 765 -5.89 18.46 19.50
N ASN A 766 -6.76 17.88 18.66
CA ASN A 766 -6.56 16.55 18.07
C ASN A 766 -6.84 16.51 16.56
N SER A 767 -7.62 17.46 16.04
CA SER A 767 -7.95 17.51 14.62
C SER A 767 -6.98 18.35 13.79
N SER A 768 -7.06 18.21 12.47
CA SER A 768 -6.59 19.24 11.54
C SER A 768 -7.26 20.60 11.83
N ILE A 769 -6.63 21.68 11.40
CA ILE A 769 -7.14 23.06 11.48
C ILE A 769 -7.82 23.44 10.16
N THR A 770 -8.93 24.17 10.23
CA THR A 770 -9.58 24.78 9.06
C THR A 770 -9.73 26.28 9.24
N TYR A 771 -9.26 27.08 8.29
CA TYR A 771 -9.42 28.54 8.29
C TYR A 771 -10.47 28.98 7.26
N VAL A 772 -11.30 29.95 7.66
CA VAL A 772 -12.37 30.51 6.84
C VAL A 772 -12.07 31.99 6.57
N PRO A 773 -11.59 32.35 5.36
CA PRO A 773 -11.24 33.73 5.04
C PRO A 773 -12.39 34.72 5.17
N ALA A 774 -13.62 34.29 4.87
CA ALA A 774 -14.81 35.15 4.90
C ALA A 774 -15.14 35.68 6.30
N THR A 775 -14.88 34.89 7.33
CA THR A 775 -15.19 35.24 8.73
C THR A 775 -13.93 35.53 9.57
N GLY A 776 -12.73 35.21 9.05
CA GLY A 776 -11.48 35.30 9.82
C GLY A 776 -11.40 34.25 10.93
N THR A 777 -12.17 33.16 10.83
CA THR A 777 -12.31 32.17 11.90
C THR A 777 -11.53 30.90 11.58
N VAL A 778 -10.93 30.34 12.63
CA VAL A 778 -10.25 29.05 12.63
C VAL A 778 -11.08 28.04 13.40
N TRP A 779 -11.19 26.83 12.87
CA TRP A 779 -11.92 25.71 13.44
C TRP A 779 -10.97 24.57 13.77
N MET A 780 -11.16 23.97 14.95
CA MET A 780 -10.35 22.86 15.47
C MET A 780 -11.23 21.93 16.29
N GLY A 781 -10.82 20.68 16.43
CA GLY A 781 -11.47 19.67 17.25
C GLY A 781 -10.53 19.15 18.33
N ASP A 782 -11.10 18.74 19.46
CA ASP A 782 -10.36 18.26 20.62
C ASP A 782 -10.42 16.73 20.80
N THR A 783 -9.72 16.21 21.80
CA THR A 783 -9.69 14.77 22.13
C THR A 783 -11.00 14.22 22.72
N GLN A 784 -11.97 15.07 23.04
CA GLN A 784 -13.24 14.74 23.71
C GLN A 784 -14.47 14.99 22.82
N GLY A 785 -14.30 15.28 21.53
CA GLY A 785 -15.39 15.52 20.60
C GLY A 785 -15.83 16.97 20.48
N GLY A 786 -15.23 17.88 21.24
CA GLY A 786 -15.50 19.31 21.14
C GLY A 786 -14.97 19.89 19.84
N VAL A 787 -15.80 20.70 19.17
CA VAL A 787 -15.45 21.50 18.00
C VAL A 787 -15.39 22.96 18.42
N TRP A 788 -14.24 23.56 18.24
CA TRP A 788 -13.88 24.89 18.72
C TRP A 788 -13.67 25.85 17.56
N SER A 789 -14.02 27.12 17.80
CA SER A 789 -13.76 28.23 16.89
C SER A 789 -12.95 29.32 17.59
N MET A 790 -12.11 30.03 16.83
CA MET A 790 -11.40 31.23 17.29
C MET A 790 -11.21 32.19 16.12
N ASN A 791 -11.34 33.50 16.36
CA ASN A 791 -11.00 34.50 15.35
C ASN A 791 -9.52 34.82 15.43
N VAL A 792 -8.84 34.92 14.29
CA VAL A 792 -7.40 35.21 14.24
C VAL A 792 -7.13 36.67 13.97
N SER A 793 -6.20 37.25 14.73
CA SER A 793 -5.84 38.66 14.74
C SER A 793 -4.35 38.89 14.46
N GLY A 794 -3.55 37.83 14.31
CA GLY A 794 -2.10 37.89 14.20
C GLY A 794 -1.41 37.82 15.57
N SER A 795 -2.16 37.46 16.63
CA SER A 795 -1.72 37.42 18.02
C SER A 795 -2.29 36.19 18.71
N ALA A 796 -1.51 35.10 18.67
CA ALA A 796 -1.91 33.81 19.24
C ALA A 796 -2.45 33.90 20.68
N SER A 797 -1.89 34.78 21.51
CA SER A 797 -2.34 34.97 22.90
C SER A 797 -3.72 35.60 23.04
N ALA A 798 -4.06 36.55 22.16
CA ALA A 798 -5.40 37.15 22.16
C ALA A 798 -6.42 36.09 21.70
N ASP A 799 -6.06 35.34 20.66
CA ASP A 799 -6.98 34.50 19.91
C ASP A 799 -7.27 33.17 20.66
N ALA A 800 -6.24 32.53 21.23
CA ALA A 800 -6.40 31.29 22.01
C ALA A 800 -7.28 31.49 23.26
N SER A 801 -7.24 32.68 23.87
CA SER A 801 -8.06 33.01 25.05
C SER A 801 -9.55 33.19 24.72
N ALA A 802 -9.85 33.49 23.45
CA ALA A 802 -11.20 33.69 22.94
C ALA A 802 -11.79 32.42 22.27
N ALA A 803 -11.08 31.29 22.35
CA ALA A 803 -11.55 30.04 21.76
C ALA A 803 -12.87 29.59 22.40
N LEU A 804 -13.87 29.32 21.55
CA LEU A 804 -15.22 28.96 21.96
C LEU A 804 -15.57 27.57 21.43
N GLN A 805 -16.05 26.68 22.30
CA GLN A 805 -16.64 25.41 21.88
C GLN A 805 -18.01 25.68 21.27
N VAL A 806 -18.18 25.33 20.00
CA VAL A 806 -19.39 25.59 19.20
C VAL A 806 -20.25 24.33 19.05
N ALA A 807 -19.63 23.15 19.04
CA ALA A 807 -20.34 21.88 18.94
C ALA A 807 -19.61 20.78 19.74
N THR A 808 -20.30 19.66 19.92
CA THR A 808 -19.73 18.42 20.46
C THR A 808 -20.27 17.25 19.65
N MET A 809 -19.38 16.37 19.16
CA MET A 809 -19.78 15.14 18.46
C MET A 809 -20.63 14.24 19.35
N SER A 810 -21.57 13.51 18.74
CA SER A 810 -22.46 12.58 19.45
C SER A 810 -22.43 11.17 18.84
N PRO A 811 -21.76 10.19 19.48
CA PRO A 811 -21.14 10.27 20.81
C PRO A 811 -19.82 11.07 20.82
N ALA A 812 -19.51 11.61 21.99
CA ALA A 812 -18.27 12.34 22.22
C ALA A 812 -17.05 11.43 21.99
N GLY A 813 -16.13 11.85 21.12
CA GLY A 813 -14.93 11.11 20.77
C GLY A 813 -13.90 11.99 20.07
N ALA A 814 -12.63 11.60 20.07
CA ALA A 814 -11.55 12.42 19.55
C ALA A 814 -11.79 12.84 18.08
N VAL A 815 -11.83 14.15 17.83
CA VAL A 815 -12.03 14.71 16.48
C VAL A 815 -10.71 14.64 15.72
N LEU A 816 -10.71 14.04 14.54
CA LEU A 816 -9.55 13.94 13.65
C LEU A 816 -9.57 15.03 12.57
N PHE A 817 -10.75 15.36 12.04
CA PHE A 817 -10.89 16.35 10.98
C PHE A 817 -12.09 17.24 11.24
N VAL A 818 -11.96 18.51 10.87
CA VAL A 818 -13.05 19.49 10.93
C VAL A 818 -13.03 20.32 9.65
N GLY A 819 -14.20 20.67 9.14
CA GLY A 819 -14.33 21.58 8.02
C GLY A 819 -15.51 22.52 8.16
N TYR A 820 -15.48 23.57 7.33
CA TYR A 820 -16.48 24.62 7.29
C TYR A 820 -16.78 24.95 5.82
N THR A 821 -18.04 25.29 5.53
CA THR A 821 -18.42 25.90 4.26
C THR A 821 -19.68 26.73 4.42
N GLU A 822 -19.91 27.65 3.48
CA GLU A 822 -21.22 28.27 3.29
C GLU A 822 -21.89 27.71 2.03
N ILE A 823 -23.18 27.37 2.12
CA ILE A 823 -24.00 26.98 0.96
C ILE A 823 -25.26 27.85 0.97
N GLY A 824 -25.48 28.60 -0.11
CA GLY A 824 -26.62 29.53 -0.18
C GLY A 824 -26.57 30.64 0.87
N GLY A 825 -25.38 31.01 1.36
CA GLY A 825 -25.17 31.99 2.43
C GLY A 825 -25.44 31.46 3.84
N LEU A 826 -25.71 30.15 3.99
CA LEU A 826 -25.85 29.52 5.30
C LEU A 826 -24.55 28.80 5.69
N PRO A 827 -24.05 29.02 6.91
CA PRO A 827 -22.82 28.40 7.40
C PRO A 827 -23.06 26.97 7.91
N TYR A 828 -22.17 26.07 7.52
CA TYR A 828 -22.14 24.66 7.91
C TYR A 828 -20.76 24.28 8.40
N ILE A 829 -20.71 23.42 9.42
CA ILE A 829 -19.48 22.75 9.85
C ILE A 829 -19.68 21.25 9.81
N TRP A 830 -18.58 20.52 9.67
CA TRP A 830 -18.57 19.07 9.85
C TRP A 830 -17.35 18.66 10.67
N ALA A 831 -17.49 17.58 11.42
CA ALA A 831 -16.45 17.00 12.24
C ALA A 831 -16.42 15.48 12.02
N ALA A 832 -15.22 14.92 12.00
CA ALA A 832 -15.01 13.49 11.80
C ALA A 832 -14.11 12.93 12.90
N SER A 833 -14.55 11.84 13.52
CA SER A 833 -13.74 10.97 14.37
C SER A 833 -13.21 9.79 13.54
N ALA A 834 -12.57 8.81 14.19
CA ALA A 834 -12.12 7.60 13.50
C ALA A 834 -13.25 6.81 12.85
N ASN A 835 -14.47 6.81 13.39
CA ASN A 835 -15.55 5.93 12.93
C ASN A 835 -16.87 6.67 12.64
N GLU A 836 -16.87 8.01 12.73
CA GLU A 836 -18.09 8.81 12.61
C GLU A 836 -17.79 10.13 11.92
N ILE A 837 -18.74 10.60 11.13
CA ILE A 837 -18.76 11.97 10.60
C ILE A 837 -20.10 12.62 10.90
N GLU A 838 -20.08 13.85 11.40
CA GLU A 838 -21.25 14.61 11.80
C GLU A 838 -21.20 16.00 11.17
N ALA A 839 -22.34 16.46 10.63
CA ALA A 839 -22.50 17.79 10.06
C ALA A 839 -23.47 18.62 10.88
N TYR A 840 -23.21 19.92 10.99
CA TYR A 840 -24.00 20.87 11.76
C TYR A 840 -24.33 22.09 10.90
N SER A 841 -25.51 22.66 11.15
CA SER A 841 -25.84 24.02 10.76
C SER A 841 -25.42 24.98 11.86
N LEU A 842 -24.97 26.17 11.48
CA LEU A 842 -24.62 27.23 12.42
C LEU A 842 -25.67 28.34 12.40
N SER A 843 -26.01 28.84 13.60
CA SER A 843 -26.86 30.02 13.79
C SER A 843 -26.27 30.88 14.91
N GLY A 844 -25.48 31.88 14.52
CA GLY A 844 -24.67 32.66 15.46
C GLY A 844 -23.63 31.78 16.15
N ALA A 845 -23.61 31.80 17.49
CA ALA A 845 -22.72 30.98 18.30
C ALA A 845 -23.24 29.55 18.55
N ASN A 846 -24.45 29.23 18.11
CA ASN A 846 -25.05 27.92 18.33
C ASN A 846 -24.88 27.02 17.10
N SER A 847 -24.63 25.74 17.35
CA SER A 847 -24.70 24.69 16.32
C SER A 847 -25.93 23.80 16.54
N LEU A 848 -26.47 23.28 15.44
CA LEU A 848 -27.50 22.24 15.46
C LEU A 848 -27.03 21.09 14.56
N PRO A 849 -26.97 19.85 15.08
CA PRO A 849 -26.61 18.69 14.27
C PRO A 849 -27.67 18.48 13.19
N LEU A 850 -27.20 18.31 11.95
CA LEU A 850 -28.03 18.04 10.78
C LEU A 850 -28.14 16.55 10.53
N TRP A 851 -27.00 15.88 10.55
CA TRP A 851 -26.91 14.44 10.34
C TRP A 851 -25.56 13.93 10.83
N ALA A 852 -25.52 12.64 11.16
CA ALA A 852 -24.30 11.90 11.43
C ALA A 852 -24.33 10.55 10.73
N SER A 853 -23.15 10.00 10.48
CA SER A 853 -22.99 8.69 9.87
C SER A 853 -21.87 7.93 10.55
N THR A 854 -22.11 6.66 10.90
CA THR A 854 -21.15 5.81 11.61
C THR A 854 -20.73 4.62 10.78
N GLY A 855 -19.44 4.28 10.85
CA GLY A 855 -18.83 3.15 10.16
C GLY A 855 -18.49 1.98 11.09
N GLY A 856 -18.76 2.07 12.40
CA GLY A 856 -18.39 1.05 13.39
C GLY A 856 -19.01 -0.35 13.16
N SER A 857 -19.00 -1.20 14.20
CA SER A 857 -19.56 -2.56 14.12
C SER A 857 -21.06 -2.61 13.81
N SER A 858 -21.78 -1.51 14.05
CA SER A 858 -23.19 -1.32 13.70
C SER A 858 -23.35 0.03 12.99
N PRO A 859 -23.08 0.10 11.67
CA PRO A 859 -23.10 1.34 10.92
C PRO A 859 -24.53 1.85 10.75
N LEU A 860 -24.75 3.14 10.97
CA LEU A 860 -26.07 3.77 10.92
C LEU A 860 -25.96 5.21 10.43
N GLY A 861 -27.01 5.67 9.75
CA GLY A 861 -27.26 7.08 9.50
C GLY A 861 -28.16 7.67 10.58
N TYR A 862 -27.92 8.93 10.92
CA TYR A 862 -28.68 9.67 11.91
C TYR A 862 -29.07 11.03 11.37
N LEU A 863 -30.30 11.45 11.61
CA LEU A 863 -30.81 12.78 11.25
C LEU A 863 -31.01 13.62 12.51
N GLY A 864 -30.71 14.91 12.40
CA GLY A 864 -31.03 15.88 13.42
C GLY A 864 -32.54 16.02 13.61
N ASN A 865 -33.00 15.97 14.85
CA ASN A 865 -34.43 16.10 15.19
C ASN A 865 -34.87 17.57 15.43
N GLY A 866 -33.98 18.54 15.19
CA GLY A 866 -34.23 19.97 15.43
C GLY A 866 -34.16 20.41 16.89
N SER A 867 -34.00 19.49 17.85
CA SER A 867 -33.84 19.79 19.29
C SER A 867 -32.39 19.66 19.77
N GLY A 868 -31.41 19.62 18.85
CA GLY A 868 -30.01 19.40 19.19
C GLY A 868 -29.64 17.93 19.40
N SER A 869 -30.50 16.97 19.02
CA SER A 869 -30.21 15.53 19.15
C SER A 869 -30.32 14.81 17.81
N LEU A 870 -29.65 13.65 17.74
CA LEU A 870 -29.65 12.77 16.58
C LEU A 870 -30.60 11.59 16.80
N SER A 871 -31.32 11.19 15.75
CA SER A 871 -32.13 9.98 15.73
C SER A 871 -31.80 9.12 14.50
N THR A 872 -31.81 7.80 14.67
CA THR A 872 -31.52 6.86 13.57
C THR A 872 -32.45 7.10 12.39
N SER A 873 -31.89 7.20 11.18
CA SER A 873 -32.64 7.53 9.97
C SER A 873 -32.03 6.86 8.74
N THR A 874 -32.86 6.37 7.83
CA THR A 874 -32.43 5.83 6.53
C THR A 874 -32.27 6.90 5.45
N ALA A 875 -32.64 8.16 5.74
CA ALA A 875 -32.44 9.29 4.82
C ALA A 875 -30.96 9.71 4.73
N VAL A 876 -30.19 9.38 5.76
CA VAL A 876 -28.75 9.60 5.84
C VAL A 876 -28.06 8.28 5.52
N MET A 877 -27.07 8.31 4.65
CA MET A 877 -26.31 7.11 4.32
C MET A 877 -25.46 6.69 5.51
N ALA A 878 -25.27 5.39 5.70
CA ALA A 878 -24.30 4.86 6.64
C ALA A 878 -22.89 4.88 6.01
N LEU A 879 -21.85 5.11 6.80
CA LEU A 879 -20.47 4.83 6.40
C LEU A 879 -20.31 3.30 6.26
N GLN A 880 -19.29 2.86 5.52
CA GLN A 880 -19.02 1.43 5.37
C GLN A 880 -18.97 0.69 6.72
N THR A 881 -19.56 -0.51 6.77
CA THR A 881 -19.52 -1.40 7.94
C THR A 881 -18.09 -1.73 8.36
N GLY A 882 -17.76 -1.51 9.63
CA GLY A 882 -16.39 -1.63 10.15
C GLY A 882 -15.41 -0.55 9.64
N GLY A 883 -15.89 0.43 8.88
CA GLY A 883 -15.11 1.49 8.26
C GLY A 883 -14.56 2.52 9.25
N GLN A 884 -13.32 2.93 8.98
CA GLN A 884 -12.57 3.95 9.70
C GLN A 884 -12.19 5.09 8.76
N ILE A 885 -12.45 6.34 9.16
CA ILE A 885 -12.03 7.52 8.42
C ILE A 885 -10.51 7.64 8.57
N SER A 886 -9.80 7.48 7.46
CA SER A 886 -8.35 7.26 7.44
C SER A 886 -7.54 8.48 7.00
N ALA A 887 -8.18 9.43 6.35
CA ALA A 887 -7.58 10.68 5.89
C ALA A 887 -8.61 11.81 5.88
N ALA A 888 -8.15 13.05 5.72
CA ALA A 888 -9.02 14.23 5.77
C ALA A 888 -10.10 14.18 4.66
N PRO A 889 -11.39 14.35 5.00
CA PRO A 889 -12.46 14.51 4.02
C PRO A 889 -12.30 15.76 3.16
N ALA A 890 -12.70 15.68 1.89
CA ALA A 890 -12.65 16.80 0.96
C ALA A 890 -14.07 17.23 0.54
N LEU A 891 -14.36 18.53 0.59
CA LEU A 891 -15.63 19.07 0.11
C LEU A 891 -15.50 19.55 -1.34
N ILE A 892 -16.22 18.91 -2.26
CA ILE A 892 -16.15 19.19 -3.70
C ILE A 892 -17.58 19.39 -4.23
N ASN A 893 -17.88 20.59 -4.72
CA ASN A 893 -19.21 20.95 -5.27
C ASN A 893 -20.39 20.50 -4.36
N GLY A 894 -20.26 20.67 -3.04
CA GLY A 894 -21.31 20.38 -2.05
C GLY A 894 -21.38 18.91 -1.64
N VAL A 895 -20.49 18.08 -2.20
CA VAL A 895 -20.34 16.67 -1.85
C VAL A 895 -19.13 16.50 -0.95
N LEU A 896 -19.35 15.91 0.22
CA LEU A 896 -18.30 15.54 1.16
C LEU A 896 -17.77 14.15 0.77
N VAL A 897 -16.51 14.11 0.32
CA VAL A 897 -15.79 12.90 -0.06
C VAL A 897 -15.01 12.40 1.16
N VAL A 898 -15.42 11.27 1.72
CA VAL A 898 -14.89 10.73 2.98
C VAL A 898 -14.03 9.50 2.70
N PRO A 899 -12.71 9.54 2.97
CA PRO A 899 -11.81 8.37 2.85
C PRO A 899 -12.05 7.35 3.95
N VAL A 900 -12.64 6.20 3.62
CA VAL A 900 -13.01 5.14 4.56
C VAL A 900 -12.20 3.87 4.32
N TYR A 901 -11.40 3.46 5.31
CA TYR A 901 -10.70 2.18 5.34
C TYR A 901 -11.53 1.17 6.13
N VAL A 902 -11.93 0.07 5.49
CA VAL A 902 -12.55 -1.07 6.18
C VAL A 902 -11.45 -2.09 6.45
N PRO A 903 -11.05 -2.29 7.74
CA PRO A 903 -10.10 -3.33 8.09
C PRO A 903 -10.60 -4.70 7.62
N PRO A 904 -9.69 -5.64 7.33
CA PRO A 904 -10.07 -6.96 6.87
C PRO A 904 -10.94 -7.66 7.92
N THR A 905 -12.10 -8.15 7.51
CA THR A 905 -13.07 -8.84 8.38
C THR A 905 -12.92 -10.36 8.39
N SER A 906 -12.25 -10.92 7.38
CA SER A 906 -11.87 -12.33 7.36
C SER A 906 -10.56 -12.55 8.12
N SER A 907 -10.39 -13.74 8.71
CA SER A 907 -9.10 -14.17 9.28
C SER A 907 -7.98 -14.30 8.22
N CYS A 908 -8.31 -14.07 6.96
CA CYS A 908 -7.47 -14.37 5.80
C CYS A 908 -6.88 -13.13 5.11
N ALA A 909 -7.50 -11.97 5.25
CA ALA A 909 -7.01 -10.76 4.61
C ALA A 909 -6.07 -10.01 5.56
N ILE A 910 -4.86 -9.67 5.10
CA ILE A 910 -3.91 -8.84 5.85
C ILE A 910 -4.05 -7.35 5.51
N THR A 911 -4.69 -7.03 4.39
CA THR A 911 -4.95 -5.66 3.93
C THR A 911 -6.46 -5.45 3.82
N GLY A 912 -6.95 -4.37 4.43
CA GLY A 912 -8.36 -3.95 4.32
C GLY A 912 -8.68 -3.27 2.99
N THR A 913 -9.91 -2.83 2.82
CA THR A 913 -10.40 -2.19 1.60
C THR A 913 -10.62 -0.70 1.80
N GLY A 914 -10.17 0.12 0.86
CA GLY A 914 -10.38 1.56 0.84
C GLY A 914 -11.59 1.97 -0.01
N TYR A 915 -12.32 2.96 0.47
CA TYR A 915 -13.49 3.54 -0.17
C TYR A 915 -13.46 5.06 -0.10
N TYR A 916 -14.14 5.71 -1.05
CA TYR A 916 -14.68 7.04 -0.86
C TYR A 916 -16.19 6.96 -0.72
N ASP A 917 -16.68 7.32 0.46
CA ASP A 917 -18.10 7.50 0.72
C ASP A 917 -18.46 8.98 0.44
N LEU A 918 -19.50 9.21 -0.34
CA LEU A 918 -19.85 10.50 -0.91
C LEU A 918 -21.18 10.98 -0.34
N PHE A 919 -21.16 12.02 0.49
CA PHE A 919 -22.36 12.56 1.13
C PHE A 919 -22.74 13.91 0.53
N ASP A 920 -24.02 14.15 0.26
CA ASP A 920 -24.51 15.52 0.12
C ASP A 920 -24.40 16.23 1.48
N LEU A 921 -23.61 17.30 1.56
CA LEU A 921 -23.28 17.91 2.84
C LEU A 921 -24.50 18.36 3.66
N VAL A 922 -25.57 18.81 2.99
CA VAL A 922 -26.73 19.38 3.67
C VAL A 922 -27.66 18.29 4.22
N SER A 923 -27.82 17.17 3.49
CA SER A 923 -28.78 16.12 3.84
C SER A 923 -28.16 14.85 4.44
N GLY A 924 -26.86 14.60 4.23
CA GLY A 924 -26.22 13.33 4.56
C GLY A 924 -26.65 12.16 3.66
N GLY A 925 -27.50 12.44 2.66
CA GLY A 925 -27.95 11.47 1.67
C GLY A 925 -27.07 11.45 0.42
N LEU A 926 -27.59 10.83 -0.65
CA LEU A 926 -26.89 10.71 -1.93
C LEU A 926 -26.51 12.08 -2.53
N PRO A 927 -25.34 12.18 -3.20
CA PRO A 927 -24.94 13.38 -3.93
C PRO A 927 -26.02 13.86 -4.91
N LYS A 928 -26.27 15.18 -4.94
CA LYS A 928 -27.26 15.80 -5.85
C LYS A 928 -26.71 16.16 -7.23
N ILE A 929 -25.42 15.93 -7.47
CA ILE A 929 -24.74 16.17 -8.75
C ILE A 929 -24.41 14.84 -9.41
N SER A 930 -24.30 14.85 -10.74
CA SER A 930 -23.82 13.68 -11.48
C SER A 930 -22.33 13.46 -11.21
N ILE A 931 -21.99 12.25 -10.77
CA ILE A 931 -20.62 11.80 -10.54
C ILE A 931 -20.37 10.56 -11.39
N THR A 932 -19.26 10.54 -12.11
CA THR A 932 -18.85 9.36 -12.90
C THR A 932 -17.43 8.93 -12.53
N TYR A 933 -17.21 7.62 -12.52
CA TYR A 933 -15.90 7.01 -12.28
C TYR A 933 -15.71 5.83 -13.22
N LYS A 934 -14.57 5.78 -13.93
CA LYS A 934 -14.29 4.79 -15.00
C LYS A 934 -15.44 4.67 -16.01
N ASN A 935 -15.99 5.80 -16.46
CA ASN A 935 -17.16 5.90 -17.36
C ASN A 935 -18.48 5.32 -16.81
N ASN A 936 -18.55 4.95 -15.53
CA ASN A 936 -19.78 4.49 -14.89
C ASN A 936 -20.35 5.57 -13.96
N ALA A 937 -21.67 5.71 -13.93
CA ALA A 937 -22.33 6.62 -12.99
C ALA A 937 -22.23 6.07 -11.55
N VAL A 938 -21.91 6.95 -10.60
CA VAL A 938 -21.89 6.62 -9.17
C VAL A 938 -23.26 6.96 -8.58
N THR A 939 -24.12 5.95 -8.42
CA THR A 939 -25.52 6.14 -8.01
C THR A 939 -25.82 5.81 -6.55
N ASN A 940 -24.91 5.12 -5.87
CA ASN A 940 -25.05 4.69 -4.47
C ASN A 940 -24.19 5.51 -3.50
N GLY A 941 -23.51 6.56 -3.99
CA GLY A 941 -22.64 7.40 -3.16
C GLY A 941 -21.36 6.70 -2.69
N ILE A 942 -20.98 5.57 -3.29
CA ILE A 942 -19.80 4.80 -2.87
C ILE A 942 -18.87 4.59 -4.06
N ILE A 943 -17.58 4.86 -3.87
CA ILE A 943 -16.52 4.52 -4.81
C ILE A 943 -15.54 3.57 -4.11
N SER A 944 -15.46 2.33 -4.58
CA SER A 944 -14.44 1.38 -4.11
C SER A 944 -13.10 1.67 -4.77
N LEU A 945 -12.05 1.80 -3.93
CA LEU A 945 -10.67 1.98 -4.38
C LEU A 945 -9.89 0.66 -4.42
N GLY A 946 -10.49 -0.44 -3.93
CA GLY A 946 -9.83 -1.74 -3.77
C GLY A 946 -9.05 -1.83 -2.45
N LEU A 947 -8.17 -2.83 -2.32
CA LEU A 947 -7.38 -2.98 -1.08
C LEU A 947 -6.43 -1.80 -0.85
N GLY A 948 -6.16 -1.51 0.41
CA GLY A 948 -5.26 -0.44 0.84
C GLY A 948 -5.97 0.70 1.56
N VAL A 949 -5.20 1.50 2.28
CA VAL A 949 -5.70 2.64 3.05
C VAL A 949 -5.94 3.81 2.09
N PRO A 950 -7.15 4.38 2.01
CA PRO A 950 -7.44 5.49 1.11
C PRO A 950 -6.84 6.79 1.63
N TYR A 951 -6.38 7.64 0.72
CA TYR A 951 -5.81 8.96 1.02
C TYR A 951 -6.81 10.08 0.73
N THR A 952 -6.57 11.27 1.28
CA THR A 952 -7.31 12.48 0.89
C THR A 952 -7.18 12.67 -0.63
N PRO A 953 -8.29 12.81 -1.37
CA PRO A 953 -8.23 12.95 -2.81
C PRO A 953 -7.60 14.29 -3.21
N SER A 954 -6.88 14.31 -4.33
CA SER A 954 -6.49 15.56 -4.99
C SER A 954 -7.52 15.94 -6.05
N TYR A 955 -7.56 17.21 -6.46
CA TYR A 955 -8.50 17.64 -7.48
C TYR A 955 -7.95 18.78 -8.34
N THR A 956 -8.42 18.83 -9.58
CA THR A 956 -8.15 19.88 -10.55
C THR A 956 -9.46 20.41 -11.11
N VAL A 957 -9.45 21.66 -11.56
CA VAL A 957 -10.61 22.26 -12.23
C VAL A 957 -10.42 22.20 -13.74
N THR A 958 -11.50 21.91 -14.44
CA THR A 958 -11.59 21.93 -15.90
C THR A 958 -12.77 22.81 -16.34
N PRO A 959 -12.83 23.26 -17.60
CA PRO A 959 -14.00 23.99 -18.10
C PRO A 959 -15.33 23.23 -17.96
N SER A 960 -15.30 21.91 -17.90
CA SER A 960 -16.46 21.02 -17.81
C SER A 960 -16.83 20.55 -16.39
N GLY A 961 -16.07 20.92 -15.37
CA GLY A 961 -16.28 20.48 -13.99
C GLY A 961 -14.98 20.20 -13.22
N THR A 962 -15.09 19.51 -12.08
CA THR A 962 -13.93 19.17 -11.25
C THR A 962 -13.54 17.71 -11.49
N LEU A 963 -12.26 17.47 -11.78
CA LEU A 963 -11.69 16.13 -11.80
C LEU A 963 -11.04 15.86 -10.46
N VAL A 964 -11.33 14.71 -9.88
CA VAL A 964 -10.84 14.28 -8.57
C VAL A 964 -9.99 13.03 -8.78
N TYR A 965 -8.73 13.06 -8.37
CA TYR A 965 -7.84 11.93 -8.48
C TYR A 965 -7.88 11.11 -7.19
N PRO A 966 -8.42 9.88 -7.24
CA PRO A 966 -8.42 9.00 -6.09
C PRO A 966 -7.03 8.44 -5.81
N GLY A 967 -6.76 8.13 -4.55
CA GLY A 967 -5.55 7.47 -4.11
C GLY A 967 -5.78 6.57 -2.92
N ASN A 968 -5.04 5.47 -2.86
CA ASN A 968 -4.89 4.63 -1.69
C ASN A 968 -3.43 4.14 -1.60
N SER A 969 -3.11 3.36 -0.58
CA SER A 969 -1.75 2.86 -0.33
C SER A 969 -1.22 1.86 -1.37
N GLN A 970 -1.96 1.62 -2.46
CA GLN A 970 -1.54 0.78 -3.57
C GLN A 970 -1.10 1.67 -4.75
N PRO A 971 0.12 1.49 -5.27
CA PRO A 971 0.58 2.29 -6.39
C PRO A 971 -0.24 2.05 -7.66
N PRO A 972 -0.38 3.05 -8.55
CA PRO A 972 -0.96 2.85 -9.86
C PRO A 972 -0.21 1.75 -10.62
N SER A 973 -0.93 0.93 -11.39
CA SER A 973 -0.30 -0.03 -12.30
C SER A 973 -0.42 0.41 -13.76
N PRO A 974 0.58 0.08 -14.60
CA PRO A 974 0.53 0.32 -16.03
C PRO A 974 -0.75 -0.19 -16.72
N SER A 975 -1.38 -1.26 -16.20
CA SER A 975 -2.58 -1.86 -16.80
C SER A 975 -3.89 -1.15 -16.42
N GLN A 976 -3.94 -0.42 -15.30
CA GLN A 976 -5.14 0.28 -14.83
C GLN A 976 -5.12 1.77 -15.15
N GLY A 977 -3.93 2.37 -15.18
CA GLY A 977 -3.77 3.81 -15.24
C GLY A 977 -4.36 4.53 -14.03
N ILE A 978 -4.21 5.86 -14.02
CA ILE A 978 -4.77 6.76 -13.02
C ILE A 978 -6.06 7.34 -13.61
N ASN A 979 -7.21 6.95 -13.05
CA ASN A 979 -8.52 7.36 -13.54
C ASN A 979 -9.13 8.44 -12.63
N PRO A 980 -9.40 9.65 -13.12
CA PRO A 980 -10.11 10.64 -12.34
C PRO A 980 -11.58 10.26 -12.16
N ILE A 981 -12.14 10.69 -11.03
CA ILE A 981 -13.58 10.77 -10.78
C ILE A 981 -14.03 12.14 -11.29
N GLN A 982 -15.09 12.17 -12.09
CA GLN A 982 -15.63 13.41 -12.62
C GLN A 982 -16.80 13.87 -11.75
N PHE A 983 -16.64 15.03 -11.11
CA PHE A 983 -17.70 15.72 -10.40
C PHE A 983 -18.29 16.76 -11.37
N GLY A 984 -19.50 16.51 -11.87
CA GLY A 984 -20.19 17.43 -12.76
C GLY A 984 -20.54 18.77 -12.09
N GLY A 985 -21.15 19.66 -12.87
CA GLY A 985 -21.68 20.94 -12.39
C GLY A 985 -20.75 22.15 -12.59
N ASN A 986 -21.34 23.34 -12.47
CA ASN A 986 -20.58 24.60 -12.45
C ASN A 986 -19.78 24.65 -11.14
N VAL A 987 -18.49 24.98 -11.23
CA VAL A 987 -17.57 25.06 -10.10
C VAL A 987 -18.18 25.97 -9.01
N MET A 988 -18.50 25.40 -7.83
CA MET A 988 -19.09 26.20 -6.73
C MET A 988 -18.11 27.24 -6.19
N ASN A 989 -16.82 27.08 -6.45
CA ASN A 989 -15.81 28.09 -6.21
C ASN A 989 -15.44 28.79 -7.52
N LYS A 990 -15.74 30.09 -7.59
CA LYS A 990 -15.46 31.00 -8.72
C LYS A 990 -13.99 31.42 -8.99
N PRO A 991 -12.91 31.03 -8.27
CA PRO A 991 -11.67 31.80 -8.39
C PRO A 991 -10.78 31.52 -9.62
N ILE A 992 -11.03 30.50 -10.44
CA ILE A 992 -10.06 30.10 -11.49
C ILE A 992 -10.38 30.70 -12.88
N ALA A 993 -11.59 31.23 -13.09
CA ALA A 993 -12.03 31.71 -14.40
C ALA A 993 -11.33 32.98 -14.93
N TRP A 994 -10.52 33.68 -14.11
CA TRP A 994 -9.90 34.94 -14.54
C TRP A 994 -8.69 34.77 -15.45
N ARG A 995 -8.05 33.59 -15.53
CA ARG A 995 -6.90 33.36 -16.43
C ARG A 995 -7.25 33.16 -17.90
N GLN A 996 -8.53 33.20 -18.25
CA GLN A 996 -8.98 33.18 -19.64
C GLN A 996 -9.14 34.59 -20.26
N TYR A 997 -8.78 35.65 -19.52
CA TYR A 997 -8.83 37.04 -19.98
C TYR A 997 -7.51 37.78 -19.79
#